data_AF-A0A960QIT5-F1
#
_entry.id   AF-A0A960QIT5-F1
#
_cell.length_a   1.000
_cell.length_b   1.000
_cell.length_c   1.000
_cell.angle_alpha   90.00
_cell.angle_beta   90.00
_cell.angle_gamma   90.00
#
_symmetry.space_group_name_H-M   'P 1'
#
loop_
_entity.id
_entity.type
_entity.pdbx_description
1 polymer ?
#
loop_
_entity_poly.entity_id
_entity_poly.type
_entity_poly.pdbx_seq_one_letter_code
_entity_poly.pdbx_strand_id
1 'polypeptide(L)'
;MNDPSSRALPPILTEKLAEFRKRVRVIKFIEGALAALFGLALSWLLVFVLDRFGETPAWLRTTLLIAGAAVPGIGFPLLWHRWVWKQRRLEDVARLVRRHFPRLGDQLLGIVELAREDSALAGRSERLVQAAIAQAADAVKDKDLSSAVPNPHHRRWAWSAGSLLLIAVAAGALVPEAARNAAARWLMPWRDTDRYTFAQVDELPKTLVVPYAEPFDLPTALKSETRWTPEHADARIPGQPKIRVENEEGAYPFAFPPQKADTQIALSVGDDREKVTLEPRTRPELTALNAKVRLPDYLKYDRDMSVEVRGGTVRLLGGASVSWIAEASRELKSAKVDDQATVIAGGKLVTDYLPVAESTEHTFDWKDVLGLGPREPLVLKVQAVEDESPAISARRETQEQVVLDTEVVAFDLAVQDDFGIRQVGLEWSPIQNANEAAKDGKITAAGAPDMRSLETRATFSAAREGLKPQSLEIRAWAEDYLPGRERSYSAAFVLHVLNSTDHALWLTEQFGKWLDAARETYEREQQLHQTNKELRDLAATELDRPENRRRISRQAADEQANAGRLDALNDAGRRLVEQGTRNPEFDAERLESWATMLQMLDDIAEKRMPSVADLLKESSSAAGAKPGQAPDPNAKPSGDAPKTASNSPTDPAKPAGQSQGPPKPEAPSIKNGELPAAPGPPKPVDPNAEPAKPVPSIADNEKGYLKPIEAKPEEPGAPKKPSSGKLGLPQTTLGALPSDKKPSPPQSPAQEKLDTAVQEQSDLLAEFAKIADDLSELLASLEASTFVKRLKAASRAQMEIASSLNTETLSAFGLELKEVSGKPAVTVAEVEDRAKKESETVYTIQTDLAAYVNRKPDMRFTSLLDAMKSTEIVREIDAVGANSAKNLTGQSIISAEFWADTLDRWAEDLVSAAQCSSCKGGSKDSLPPEIVLKVMQALHDEMDLRDETREMEKSRPALSEEEYSKKVKPLSETQLTIAENVRGAVNDIVDIPQGAQKFGKELKLLSLVTEVMMESRSILGSPDTGPEAIAAETEAIELLLQARRQKPGGGGGGGSNPGGGSGTGKSSTAALSKLGEGADVETEVKLRAVGQSTGRAGQEFPEEFRTGLDAYFNALEKEGGAAQ
;
A
#
# COMPACT_ATOMS: atom_id res chain seq x y z
N MET A 1 -61.53 67.74 125.35
CA MET A 1 -62.91 68.00 124.90
C MET A 1 -63.08 69.51 124.76
N ASN A 2 -63.50 70.10 123.64
CA ASN A 2 -63.97 69.55 122.37
C ASN A 2 -63.91 70.64 121.29
N ASP A 3 -63.78 70.21 120.02
CA ASP A 3 -64.00 70.93 118.76
C ASP A 3 -62.81 71.60 118.02
N PRO A 4 -62.67 71.39 116.69
CA PRO A 4 -61.47 71.67 115.87
C PRO A 4 -61.63 72.89 114.96
N SER A 5 -60.51 73.45 114.46
CA SER A 5 -60.31 73.77 113.03
C SER A 5 -58.95 74.45 112.82
N SER A 6 -58.06 73.73 112.16
CA SER A 6 -56.82 74.22 111.55
C SER A 6 -57.06 75.51 110.76
N ARG A 7 -56.17 76.51 110.88
CA ARG A 7 -56.12 77.65 109.95
C ARG A 7 -55.63 77.18 108.58
N ALA A 8 -56.52 76.50 107.86
CA ALA A 8 -56.32 76.11 106.48
C ALA A 8 -56.43 77.34 105.58
N LEU A 9 -55.61 77.38 104.52
CA LEU A 9 -55.83 78.27 103.38
C LEU A 9 -57.30 78.17 102.92
N PRO A 10 -57.94 79.28 102.51
CA PRO A 10 -59.33 79.23 102.05
C PRO A 10 -59.50 78.16 100.95
N PRO A 11 -60.54 77.30 101.01
CA PRO A 11 -60.69 76.16 100.10
C PRO A 11 -60.68 76.58 98.63
N ILE A 12 -61.25 77.76 98.33
CA ILE A 12 -61.27 78.37 97.00
C ILE A 12 -59.85 78.59 96.44
N LEU A 13 -58.90 79.00 97.27
CA LEU A 13 -57.51 79.24 96.86
C LEU A 13 -56.77 77.92 96.58
N THR A 14 -56.97 76.91 97.42
CA THR A 14 -56.37 75.59 97.22
C THR A 14 -56.92 74.88 95.98
N GLU A 15 -58.22 75.00 95.73
CA GLU A 15 -58.89 74.39 94.58
C GLU A 15 -58.42 75.02 93.27
N LYS A 16 -58.40 76.35 93.17
CA LYS A 16 -57.93 77.07 91.97
C LYS A 16 -56.45 76.80 91.64
N LEU A 17 -55.57 76.74 92.65
CA LEU A 17 -54.16 76.41 92.43
C LEU A 17 -53.95 74.94 92.06
N ALA A 18 -54.73 74.01 92.63
CA ALA A 18 -54.70 72.60 92.27
C ALA A 18 -55.21 72.36 90.84
N GLU A 19 -56.29 73.05 90.44
CA GLU A 19 -56.85 73.02 89.09
C GLU A 19 -55.83 73.55 88.05
N PHE A 20 -55.17 74.67 88.35
CA PHE A 20 -54.11 75.22 87.51
C PHE A 20 -52.92 74.24 87.37
N ARG A 21 -52.49 73.61 88.48
CA ARG A 21 -51.45 72.56 88.45
C ARG A 21 -51.85 71.38 87.57
N LYS A 22 -53.08 70.87 87.70
CA LYS A 22 -53.61 69.77 86.87
C LYS A 22 -53.56 70.16 85.39
N ARG A 23 -53.97 71.39 85.06
CA ARG A 23 -53.96 71.91 83.69
C ARG A 23 -52.57 72.04 83.10
N VAL A 24 -51.58 72.53 83.86
CA VAL A 24 -50.17 72.60 83.42
C VAL A 24 -49.63 71.20 83.11
N ARG A 25 -49.88 70.22 83.98
CA ARG A 25 -49.44 68.83 83.77
C ARG A 25 -50.05 68.21 82.53
N VAL A 26 -51.36 68.34 82.35
CA VAL A 26 -52.08 67.77 81.20
C VAL A 26 -51.57 68.39 79.89
N ILE A 27 -51.45 69.72 79.81
CA ILE A 27 -51.02 70.39 78.58
C ILE A 27 -49.57 70.01 78.20
N LYS A 28 -48.66 69.94 79.17
CA LYS A 28 -47.26 69.59 78.91
C LYS A 28 -47.04 68.11 78.60
N PHE A 29 -47.88 67.23 79.13
CA PHE A 29 -47.90 65.83 78.76
C PHE A 29 -48.41 65.63 77.33
N ILE A 30 -49.50 66.32 76.97
CA ILE A 30 -50.04 66.31 75.59
C ILE A 30 -48.99 66.82 74.59
N GLU A 31 -48.25 67.90 74.92
CA GLU A 31 -47.13 68.36 74.09
C GLU A 31 -46.07 67.28 73.87
N GLY A 32 -45.68 66.55 74.92
CA GLY A 32 -44.70 65.46 74.82
C GLY A 32 -45.20 64.28 73.99
N ALA A 33 -46.46 63.89 74.16
CA ALA A 33 -47.07 62.79 73.41
C ALA A 33 -47.18 63.12 71.92
N LEU A 34 -47.62 64.34 71.58
CA LEU A 34 -47.72 64.79 70.20
C LEU A 34 -46.35 64.95 69.53
N ALA A 35 -45.33 65.40 70.27
CA ALA A 35 -43.95 65.46 69.76
C ALA A 35 -43.37 64.06 69.49
N ALA A 36 -43.66 63.08 70.35
CA ALA A 36 -43.24 61.69 70.14
C ALA A 36 -43.91 61.06 68.91
N LEU A 37 -45.22 61.29 68.76
CA LEU A 37 -45.99 60.86 67.59
C LEU A 37 -45.45 61.47 66.30
N PHE A 38 -45.10 62.76 66.33
CA PHE A 38 -44.45 63.46 65.23
C PHE A 38 -43.11 62.83 64.86
N GLY A 39 -42.24 62.56 65.85
CA GLY A 39 -40.90 61.98 65.62
C GLY A 39 -40.96 60.60 64.97
N LEU A 40 -41.85 59.72 65.43
CA LEU A 40 -42.05 58.40 64.84
C LEU A 40 -42.63 58.48 63.43
N ALA A 41 -43.70 59.27 63.24
CA ALA A 41 -44.32 59.44 61.92
C ALA A 41 -43.36 60.03 60.88
N LEU A 42 -42.53 61.01 61.28
CA LEU A 42 -41.52 61.60 60.41
C LEU A 42 -40.43 60.59 60.03
N SER A 43 -39.94 59.79 60.98
CA SER A 43 -38.89 58.80 60.72
C SER A 43 -39.34 57.71 59.74
N TRP A 44 -40.59 57.23 59.88
CA TRP A 44 -41.16 56.26 58.94
C TRP A 44 -41.40 56.88 57.56
N LEU A 45 -41.94 58.10 57.50
CA LEU A 45 -42.14 58.82 56.23
C LEU A 45 -40.82 59.04 55.48
N LEU A 46 -39.73 59.32 56.20
CA LEU A 46 -38.41 59.44 55.59
C LEU A 46 -37.94 58.10 54.97
N VAL A 47 -38.13 56.96 55.64
CA VAL A 47 -37.81 55.65 55.05
C VAL A 47 -38.69 55.37 53.84
N PHE A 48 -40.00 55.63 53.93
CA PHE A 48 -40.94 55.46 52.82
C PHE A 48 -40.53 56.27 51.58
N VAL A 49 -40.14 57.53 51.76
CA VAL A 49 -39.69 58.40 50.66
C VAL A 49 -38.32 57.98 50.13
N LEU A 50 -37.36 57.69 51.02
CA LEU A 50 -36.00 57.31 50.60
C LEU A 50 -35.99 55.99 49.82
N ASP A 51 -36.85 55.03 50.18
CA ASP A 51 -37.01 53.78 49.43
C ASP A 51 -37.52 54.02 47.99
N ARG A 52 -38.06 55.19 47.64
CA ARG A 52 -38.44 55.52 46.26
C ARG A 52 -37.24 55.92 45.39
N PHE A 53 -36.16 56.42 45.99
CA PHE A 53 -35.00 56.92 45.26
C PHE A 53 -33.85 55.92 45.18
N GLY A 54 -33.79 54.96 46.11
CA GLY A 54 -32.74 53.95 46.12
C GLY A 54 -32.90 52.96 47.27
N GLU A 55 -31.97 52.02 47.36
CA GLU A 55 -31.94 51.07 48.45
C GLU A 55 -31.45 51.74 49.74
N THR A 56 -32.34 51.87 50.72
CA THR A 56 -31.98 52.43 52.02
C THR A 56 -31.11 51.46 52.82
N PRO A 57 -29.83 51.81 53.10
CA PRO A 57 -28.94 50.94 53.85
C PRO A 57 -29.50 50.67 55.25
N ALA A 58 -29.23 49.48 55.78
CA ALA A 58 -29.66 49.09 57.13
C ALA A 58 -29.27 50.13 58.19
N TRP A 59 -28.03 50.66 58.12
CA TRP A 59 -27.54 51.67 59.07
C TRP A 59 -28.39 52.95 59.05
N LEU A 60 -28.80 53.42 57.86
CA LEU A 60 -29.58 54.64 57.73
C LEU A 60 -31.00 54.44 58.29
N ARG A 61 -31.62 53.29 57.99
CA ARG A 61 -32.91 52.90 58.57
C ARG A 61 -32.84 52.84 60.10
N THR A 62 -31.79 52.24 60.66
CA THR A 62 -31.55 52.19 62.10
C THR A 62 -31.39 53.59 62.71
N THR A 63 -30.62 54.48 62.08
CA THR A 63 -30.44 55.85 62.61
C THR A 63 -31.74 56.65 62.63
N LEU A 64 -32.56 56.53 61.58
CA LEU A 64 -33.87 57.19 61.50
C LEU A 64 -34.83 56.67 62.57
N LEU A 65 -34.87 55.35 62.79
CA LEU A 65 -35.68 54.74 63.84
C LEU A 65 -35.25 55.22 65.23
N ILE A 66 -33.94 55.23 65.53
CA ILE A 66 -33.41 55.71 66.81
C ILE A 66 -33.73 57.20 67.01
N ALA A 67 -33.56 58.04 65.98
CA ALA A 67 -33.87 59.46 66.05
C ALA A 67 -35.36 59.71 66.31
N GLY A 68 -36.26 58.97 65.65
CA GLY A 68 -37.69 59.03 65.90
C GLY A 68 -38.08 58.57 67.31
N ALA A 69 -37.42 57.52 67.82
CA ALA A 69 -37.67 56.96 69.15
C ALA A 69 -37.00 57.77 70.30
N ALA A 70 -36.02 58.62 70.02
CA ALA A 70 -35.37 59.46 71.04
C ALA A 70 -36.33 60.45 71.70
N VAL A 71 -37.34 60.94 70.97
CA VAL A 71 -38.34 61.88 71.49
C VAL A 71 -39.18 61.27 72.61
N PRO A 72 -39.81 60.07 72.46
CA PRO A 72 -40.44 59.39 73.58
C PRO A 72 -39.44 58.86 74.62
N GLY A 73 -38.28 58.34 74.19
CA GLY A 73 -37.31 57.70 75.10
C GLY A 73 -36.62 58.67 76.08
N ILE A 74 -36.25 59.87 75.63
CA ILE A 74 -35.50 60.87 76.41
C ILE A 74 -36.37 62.08 76.76
N GLY A 75 -37.20 62.55 75.82
CA GLY A 75 -38.01 63.76 76.00
C GLY A 75 -39.11 63.59 77.06
N PHE A 76 -39.76 62.42 77.10
CA PHE A 76 -40.88 62.17 78.00
C PHE A 76 -40.47 62.10 79.49
N PRO A 77 -39.40 61.38 79.89
CA PRO A 77 -38.89 61.40 81.26
C PRO A 77 -38.49 62.81 81.74
N LEU A 78 -37.86 63.61 80.87
CA LEU A 78 -37.46 64.98 81.19
C LEU A 78 -38.65 65.90 81.42
N LEU A 79 -39.70 65.80 80.59
CA LEU A 79 -40.95 66.55 80.78
C LEU A 79 -41.66 66.15 82.08
N TRP A 80 -41.69 64.85 82.40
CA TRP A 80 -42.25 64.35 83.65
C TRP A 80 -41.51 64.91 84.87
N HIS A 81 -40.18 64.85 84.89
CA HIS A 81 -39.39 65.39 85.99
C HIS A 81 -39.62 66.91 86.17
N ARG A 82 -39.62 67.67 85.07
CA ARG A 82 -39.76 69.13 85.12
C ARG A 82 -41.15 69.61 85.54
N TRP A 83 -42.23 68.98 85.07
CA TRP A 83 -43.60 69.49 85.26
C TRP A 83 -44.42 68.72 86.30
N VAL A 84 -44.10 67.45 86.57
CA VAL A 84 -44.78 66.65 87.60
C VAL A 84 -44.00 66.66 88.91
N TRP A 85 -42.67 66.47 88.86
CA TRP A 85 -41.84 66.34 90.07
C TRP A 85 -41.47 67.69 90.71
N LYS A 86 -41.01 68.67 89.93
CA LYS A 86 -40.61 69.99 90.47
C LYS A 86 -41.77 70.89 90.90
N GLN A 87 -43.02 70.55 90.56
CA GLN A 87 -44.22 71.39 90.83
C GLN A 87 -45.19 70.70 91.81
N ARG A 88 -44.65 70.07 92.87
CA ARG A 88 -45.44 69.31 93.86
C ARG A 88 -46.07 70.22 94.92
N ARG A 89 -45.39 71.30 95.32
CA ARG A 89 -45.87 72.20 96.39
C ARG A 89 -46.70 73.34 95.82
N LEU A 90 -47.57 73.96 96.61
CA LEU A 90 -48.47 75.04 96.13
C LEU A 90 -47.71 76.34 95.89
N GLU A 91 -46.60 76.56 96.59
CA GLU A 91 -45.69 77.69 96.43
C GLU A 91 -45.01 77.70 95.05
N ASP A 92 -44.63 76.50 94.56
CA ASP A 92 -44.03 76.36 93.24
C ASP A 92 -45.03 76.71 92.13
N VAL A 93 -46.31 76.41 92.36
CA VAL A 93 -47.42 76.75 91.46
C VAL A 93 -47.74 78.24 91.53
N ALA A 94 -47.73 78.84 92.72
CA ALA A 94 -47.86 80.29 92.90
C ALA A 94 -46.72 81.05 92.20
N ARG A 95 -45.48 80.54 92.25
CA ARG A 95 -44.33 81.08 91.48
C ARG A 95 -44.52 81.00 89.96
N LEU A 96 -45.27 80.04 89.45
CA LEU A 96 -45.64 79.98 88.03
C LEU A 96 -46.70 81.03 87.69
N VAL A 97 -47.69 81.22 88.56
CA VAL A 97 -48.71 82.27 88.39
C VAL A 97 -48.08 83.68 88.45
N ARG A 98 -47.08 83.89 89.31
CA ARG A 98 -46.31 85.15 89.43
C ARG A 98 -45.73 85.65 88.11
N ARG A 99 -45.36 84.76 87.19
CA ARG A 99 -44.78 85.18 85.91
C ARG A 99 -45.76 85.91 84.99
N HIS A 100 -47.05 85.54 85.04
CA HIS A 100 -48.08 86.16 84.20
C HIS A 100 -48.89 87.21 84.95
N PHE A 101 -49.09 87.01 86.27
CA PHE A 101 -49.74 87.97 87.15
C PHE A 101 -48.81 88.32 88.31
N PRO A 102 -47.88 89.29 88.17
CA PRO A 102 -46.87 89.58 89.19
C PRO A 102 -47.48 89.98 90.53
N ARG A 103 -48.42 90.93 90.52
CA ARG A 103 -49.09 91.42 91.75
C ARG A 103 -49.87 90.32 92.47
N LEU A 104 -50.61 89.52 91.71
CA LEU A 104 -51.44 88.46 92.28
C LEU A 104 -50.62 87.25 92.72
N GLY A 105 -49.55 86.92 91.99
CA GLY A 105 -48.63 85.86 92.36
C GLY A 105 -47.81 86.19 93.61
N ASP A 106 -47.40 87.46 93.81
CA ASP A 106 -46.75 87.90 95.05
C ASP A 106 -47.72 87.88 96.24
N GLN A 107 -48.99 88.28 96.04
CA GLN A 107 -50.04 88.17 97.05
C GLN A 107 -50.33 86.71 97.41
N LEU A 108 -50.47 85.84 96.41
CA LEU A 108 -50.69 84.40 96.61
C LEU A 108 -49.50 83.72 97.28
N LEU A 109 -48.28 84.03 96.86
CA LEU A 109 -47.07 83.48 97.45
C LEU A 109 -46.92 83.93 98.90
N GLY A 110 -47.06 85.23 99.15
CA GLY A 110 -46.99 85.81 100.49
C GLY A 110 -48.04 85.24 101.43
N ILE A 111 -49.24 84.91 100.95
CA ILE A 111 -50.32 84.31 101.76
C ILE A 111 -50.13 82.81 101.98
N VAL A 112 -49.64 82.08 100.98
CA VAL A 112 -49.27 80.67 101.15
C VAL A 112 -48.06 80.53 102.07
N GLU A 113 -47.11 81.48 102.05
CA GLU A 113 -46.00 81.57 103.01
C GLU A 113 -46.48 81.97 104.42
N LEU A 114 -47.37 82.99 104.53
CA LEU A 114 -47.98 83.41 105.80
C LEU A 114 -48.80 82.29 106.47
N ALA A 115 -49.47 81.45 105.69
CA ALA A 115 -50.26 80.32 106.20
C ALA A 115 -49.39 79.15 106.68
N ARG A 116 -48.06 79.23 106.54
CA ARG A 116 -47.14 78.11 106.81
C ARG A 116 -46.09 78.43 107.90
N GLU A 117 -45.89 79.69 108.27
CA GLU A 117 -44.95 80.10 109.33
C GLU A 117 -45.64 80.22 110.71
N ASP A 118 -45.61 79.13 111.49
CA ASP A 118 -46.20 79.02 112.84
C ASP A 118 -45.37 79.66 113.98
N SER A 119 -44.42 80.58 113.71
CA SER A 119 -43.44 81.00 114.74
C SER A 119 -42.91 82.44 114.59
N ALA A 120 -43.77 83.45 114.84
CA ALA A 120 -43.33 84.80 115.24
C ALA A 120 -44.46 85.55 115.97
N LEU A 121 -44.77 85.11 117.19
CA LEU A 121 -45.70 85.74 118.13
C LEU A 121 -45.01 86.84 118.95
N ALA A 122 -45.20 88.11 118.59
CA ALA A 122 -45.24 89.23 119.54
C ALA A 122 -45.78 90.50 118.86
N GLY A 123 -47.07 90.81 119.04
CA GLY A 123 -47.57 92.18 118.93
C GLY A 123 -48.37 92.61 117.69
N ARG A 124 -48.99 91.71 116.90
CA ARG A 124 -49.88 92.12 115.79
C ARG A 124 -51.32 91.62 115.95
N SER A 125 -52.26 92.52 115.65
CA SER A 125 -53.71 92.31 115.74
C SER A 125 -54.20 91.20 114.79
N GLU A 126 -54.83 90.18 115.37
CA GLU A 126 -55.39 88.99 114.71
C GLU A 126 -56.41 89.32 113.61
N ARG A 127 -57.06 90.50 113.69
CA ARG A 127 -57.97 90.99 112.65
C ARG A 127 -57.29 91.35 111.33
N LEU A 128 -56.04 91.81 111.36
CA LEU A 128 -55.34 92.22 110.12
C LEU A 128 -54.94 91.02 109.26
N VAL A 129 -54.59 89.89 109.88
CA VAL A 129 -54.21 88.66 109.16
C VAL A 129 -55.45 88.00 108.53
N GLN A 130 -56.58 87.93 109.25
CA GLN A 130 -57.84 87.45 108.68
C GLN A 130 -58.34 88.35 107.54
N ALA A 131 -58.20 89.67 107.66
CA ALA A 131 -58.56 90.62 106.60
C ALA A 131 -57.70 90.45 105.35
N ALA A 132 -56.38 90.24 105.49
CA ALA A 132 -55.48 90.02 104.36
C ALA A 132 -55.76 88.69 103.63
N ILE A 133 -56.08 87.62 104.36
CA ILE A 133 -56.46 86.31 103.78
C ILE A 133 -57.81 86.41 103.05
N ALA A 134 -58.81 87.09 103.64
CA ALA A 134 -60.10 87.31 103.01
C ALA A 134 -60.01 88.19 101.76
N GLN A 135 -59.22 89.27 101.82
CA GLN A 135 -58.99 90.17 100.69
C GLN A 135 -58.36 89.46 99.49
N ALA A 136 -57.43 88.53 99.72
CA ALA A 136 -56.84 87.75 98.63
C ALA A 136 -57.74 86.63 98.13
N ALA A 137 -58.55 86.02 98.99
CA ALA A 137 -59.56 85.07 98.57
C ALA A 137 -60.58 85.74 97.63
N ASP A 138 -61.04 86.96 97.96
CA ASP A 138 -61.92 87.75 97.09
C ASP A 138 -61.21 88.22 95.81
N ALA A 139 -59.94 88.64 95.89
CA ALA A 139 -59.18 89.09 94.73
C ALA A 139 -58.90 87.98 93.69
N VAL A 140 -59.03 86.71 94.07
CA VAL A 140 -58.76 85.53 93.24
C VAL A 140 -60.04 84.84 92.76
N LYS A 141 -61.16 85.02 93.48
CA LYS A 141 -62.44 84.33 93.22
C LYS A 141 -62.93 84.47 91.77
N ASP A 142 -62.81 85.67 91.20
CA ASP A 142 -63.35 86.00 89.87
C ASP A 142 -62.29 85.99 88.74
N LYS A 143 -61.10 85.43 88.99
CA LYS A 143 -59.98 85.49 88.04
C LYS A 143 -59.66 84.14 87.41
N ASP A 144 -59.60 84.10 86.08
CA ASP A 144 -59.21 82.90 85.34
C ASP A 144 -57.68 82.78 85.24
N LEU A 145 -57.12 81.69 85.79
CA LEU A 145 -55.68 81.38 85.78
C LEU A 145 -55.26 80.59 84.53
N SER A 146 -56.18 80.28 83.60
CA SER A 146 -55.91 79.48 82.41
C SER A 146 -54.83 80.03 81.48
N SER A 147 -54.72 81.35 81.39
CA SER A 147 -53.72 82.06 80.56
C SER A 147 -52.30 82.03 81.14
N ALA A 148 -52.13 81.63 82.41
CA ALA A 148 -50.83 81.61 83.08
C ALA A 148 -50.01 80.34 82.78
N VAL A 149 -50.53 79.38 82.02
CA VAL A 149 -49.78 78.16 81.63
C VAL A 149 -48.58 78.56 80.77
N PRO A 150 -47.33 78.20 81.13
CA PRO A 150 -46.16 78.65 80.38
C PRO A 150 -46.12 78.10 78.96
N ASN A 151 -46.12 78.99 77.95
CA ASN A 151 -45.96 78.71 76.52
C ASN A 151 -46.67 77.42 76.06
N PRO A 152 -48.01 77.38 75.97
CA PRO A 152 -48.73 76.20 75.53
C PRO A 152 -48.56 76.01 74.01
N HIS A 153 -47.72 75.06 73.61
CA HIS A 153 -47.46 74.67 72.22
C HIS A 153 -48.25 73.43 71.78
N HIS A 154 -49.09 72.85 72.63
CA HIS A 154 -49.89 71.65 72.31
C HIS A 154 -50.67 71.78 70.99
N ARG A 155 -51.21 72.96 70.68
CA ARG A 155 -51.89 73.21 69.39
C ARG A 155 -50.95 73.13 68.19
N ARG A 156 -49.72 73.67 68.30
CA ARG A 156 -48.73 73.59 67.22
C ARG A 156 -48.31 72.14 66.98
N TRP A 157 -48.00 71.41 68.05
CA TRP A 157 -47.68 69.99 67.97
C TRP A 157 -48.85 69.14 67.47
N ALA A 158 -50.09 69.49 67.82
CA ALA A 158 -51.28 68.80 67.32
C ALA A 158 -51.44 68.98 65.81
N TRP A 159 -51.25 70.21 65.31
CA TRP A 159 -51.23 70.47 63.87
C TRP A 159 -50.08 69.74 63.18
N SER A 160 -48.84 69.83 63.68
CA SER A 160 -47.69 69.18 63.06
C SER A 160 -47.78 67.66 63.04
N ALA A 161 -48.15 67.03 64.16
CA ALA A 161 -48.31 65.58 64.25
C ALA A 161 -49.52 65.10 63.43
N GLY A 162 -50.62 65.86 63.46
CA GLY A 162 -51.82 65.59 62.68
C GLY A 162 -51.56 65.65 61.17
N SER A 163 -50.81 66.64 60.69
CA SER A 163 -50.43 66.74 59.28
C SER A 163 -49.57 65.57 58.82
N LEU A 164 -48.53 65.17 59.58
CA LEU A 164 -47.72 64.00 59.21
C LEU A 164 -48.50 62.70 59.26
N LEU A 165 -49.37 62.52 60.25
CA LEU A 165 -50.23 61.34 60.32
C LEU A 165 -51.20 61.27 59.15
N LEU A 166 -51.77 62.40 58.73
CA LEU A 166 -52.64 62.44 57.56
C LEU A 166 -51.87 62.04 56.29
N ILE A 167 -50.62 62.49 56.13
CA ILE A 167 -49.74 62.08 55.02
C ILE A 167 -49.43 60.57 55.11
N ALA A 168 -49.15 60.05 56.30
CA ALA A 168 -48.86 58.63 56.49
C ALA A 168 -50.08 57.73 56.21
N VAL A 169 -51.27 58.15 56.64
CA VAL A 169 -52.54 57.47 56.32
C VAL A 169 -52.83 57.54 54.82
N ALA A 170 -52.61 58.69 54.18
CA ALA A 170 -52.76 58.83 52.74
C ALA A 170 -51.81 57.90 51.98
N ALA A 171 -50.54 57.79 52.40
CA ALA A 171 -49.58 56.86 51.83
C ALA A 171 -50.02 55.39 51.98
N GLY A 172 -50.55 55.01 53.15
CA GLY A 172 -51.08 53.67 53.41
C GLY A 172 -52.34 53.32 52.62
N ALA A 173 -53.18 54.31 52.29
CA ALA A 173 -54.40 54.11 51.52
C ALA A 173 -54.14 54.08 50.01
N LEU A 174 -53.30 54.98 49.49
CA LEU A 174 -52.99 55.07 48.07
C LEU A 174 -52.04 53.97 47.61
N VAL A 175 -51.06 53.61 48.45
CA VAL A 175 -50.01 52.63 48.10
C VAL A 175 -49.77 51.62 49.24
N PRO A 176 -50.73 50.72 49.50
CA PRO A 176 -50.72 49.86 50.67
C PRO A 176 -49.52 48.89 50.73
N GLU A 177 -49.10 48.34 49.60
CA GLU A 177 -47.96 47.40 49.54
C GLU A 177 -46.62 48.11 49.81
N ALA A 178 -46.38 49.25 49.17
CA ALA A 178 -45.17 50.05 49.42
C ALA A 178 -45.12 50.58 50.86
N ALA A 179 -46.25 51.02 51.41
CA ALA A 179 -46.34 51.50 52.79
C ALA A 179 -46.07 50.37 53.80
N ARG A 180 -46.59 49.15 53.55
CA ARG A 180 -46.31 47.96 54.37
C ARG A 180 -44.85 47.53 54.26
N ASN A 181 -44.26 47.52 53.06
CA ASN A 181 -42.86 47.19 52.85
C ASN A 181 -41.93 48.19 53.57
N ALA A 182 -42.18 49.49 53.43
CA ALA A 182 -41.44 50.53 54.14
C ALA A 182 -41.62 50.43 55.66
N ALA A 183 -42.82 50.10 56.15
CA ALA A 183 -43.05 49.85 57.58
C ALA A 183 -42.28 48.63 58.09
N ALA A 184 -42.24 47.53 57.33
CA ALA A 184 -41.46 46.34 57.67
C ALA A 184 -39.95 46.65 57.69
N ARG A 185 -39.45 47.35 56.67
CA ARG A 185 -38.04 47.81 56.57
C ARG A 185 -37.67 48.80 57.67
N TRP A 186 -38.60 49.64 58.13
CA TRP A 186 -38.41 50.60 59.23
C TRP A 186 -38.44 49.96 60.62
N LEU A 187 -39.38 49.03 60.88
CA LEU A 187 -39.51 48.36 62.18
C LEU A 187 -38.41 47.31 62.43
N MET A 188 -37.92 46.69 61.35
CA MET A 188 -36.85 45.68 61.37
C MET A 188 -35.69 46.07 60.43
N PRO A 189 -34.91 47.11 60.77
CA PRO A 189 -33.90 47.66 59.86
C PRO A 189 -32.73 46.71 59.54
N TRP A 190 -32.54 45.66 60.35
CA TRP A 190 -31.48 44.65 60.22
C TRP A 190 -31.87 43.45 59.35
N ARG A 191 -33.15 43.28 59.01
CA ARG A 191 -33.59 42.15 58.18
C ARG A 191 -33.36 42.48 56.71
N ASP A 192 -32.88 41.51 55.95
CA ASP A 192 -32.68 41.61 54.52
C ASP A 192 -34.02 41.38 53.81
N THR A 193 -34.88 42.41 53.84
CA THR A 193 -36.19 42.41 53.19
C THR A 193 -36.09 43.21 51.91
N ASP A 194 -36.39 42.59 50.77
CA ASP A 194 -36.32 43.27 49.48
C ASP A 194 -37.18 44.53 49.44
N ARG A 195 -36.70 45.52 48.69
CA ARG A 195 -37.39 46.79 48.51
C ARG A 195 -38.58 46.57 47.58
N TYR A 196 -39.75 47.04 47.96
CA TYR A 196 -40.88 47.05 47.05
C TYR A 196 -40.69 48.10 45.94
N THR A 197 -40.56 47.62 44.70
CA THR A 197 -40.58 48.39 43.46
C THR A 197 -41.95 48.26 42.78
N PHE A 198 -42.32 49.30 42.03
CA PHE A 198 -43.59 49.35 41.31
C PHE A 198 -43.53 48.63 39.97
N ALA A 199 -42.38 48.72 39.29
CA ALA A 199 -42.02 47.85 38.18
C ALA A 199 -41.28 46.64 38.76
N GLN A 200 -41.79 45.43 38.60
CA GLN A 200 -41.15 44.23 39.14
C GLN A 200 -40.73 43.33 37.98
N VAL A 201 -39.43 43.14 37.83
CA VAL A 201 -38.88 42.22 36.83
C VAL A 201 -39.04 40.78 37.31
N ASP A 202 -39.33 39.87 36.38
CA ASP A 202 -39.39 38.43 36.63
C ASP A 202 -37.99 37.88 36.98
N GLU A 203 -37.90 36.65 37.49
CA GLU A 203 -36.62 36.12 37.99
C GLU A 203 -35.53 36.05 36.90
N LEU A 204 -34.53 36.94 37.01
CA LEU A 204 -33.35 36.95 36.15
C LEU A 204 -32.26 36.03 36.70
N PRO A 205 -31.47 35.36 35.84
CA PRO A 205 -30.35 34.56 36.28
C PRO A 205 -29.26 35.46 36.89
N LYS A 206 -28.70 35.04 38.03
CA LYS A 206 -27.57 35.77 38.66
C LYS A 206 -26.31 35.77 37.79
N THR A 207 -26.11 34.68 37.03
CA THR A 207 -25.02 34.52 36.06
C THR A 207 -25.61 34.06 34.73
N LEU A 208 -25.32 34.79 33.66
CA LEU A 208 -25.67 34.48 32.29
C LEU A 208 -24.39 34.09 31.54
N VAL A 209 -24.30 32.84 31.09
CA VAL A 209 -23.22 32.38 30.21
C VAL A 209 -23.65 32.60 28.77
N VAL A 210 -22.81 33.27 27.97
CA VAL A 210 -23.11 33.60 26.57
C VAL A 210 -21.97 33.15 25.64
N PRO A 211 -22.25 32.96 24.34
CA PRO A 211 -21.20 32.65 23.39
C PRO A 211 -20.18 33.79 23.27
N TYR A 212 -18.89 33.42 23.31
CA TYR A 212 -17.78 34.36 23.22
C TYR A 212 -17.81 35.14 21.90
N ALA A 213 -17.73 36.47 22.00
CA ALA A 213 -17.69 37.39 20.87
C ALA A 213 -18.90 37.29 19.90
N GLU A 214 -20.07 36.88 20.39
CA GLU A 214 -21.33 36.90 19.64
C GLU A 214 -22.36 37.81 20.31
N PRO A 215 -23.29 38.41 19.54
CA PRO A 215 -24.42 39.13 20.13
C PRO A 215 -25.32 38.16 20.88
N PHE A 216 -25.99 38.65 21.93
CA PHE A 216 -26.89 37.85 22.74
C PHE A 216 -28.04 38.71 23.28
N ASP A 217 -29.14 38.04 23.59
CA ASP A 217 -30.32 38.67 24.14
C ASP A 217 -30.46 38.36 25.63
N LEU A 218 -30.95 39.33 26.41
CA LEU A 218 -31.31 39.16 27.81
C LEU A 218 -32.84 39.21 27.94
N PRO A 219 -33.54 38.07 28.05
CA PRO A 219 -34.99 38.05 28.21
C PRO A 219 -35.35 38.69 29.55
N THR A 220 -35.96 39.87 29.50
CA THR A 220 -36.35 40.64 30.67
C THR A 220 -37.85 40.88 30.60
N ALA A 221 -38.63 40.15 31.39
CA ALA A 221 -40.08 40.28 31.45
C ALA A 221 -40.54 40.89 32.79
N LEU A 222 -41.70 41.53 32.81
CA LEU A 222 -42.34 41.98 34.05
C LEU A 222 -43.17 40.86 34.68
N LYS A 223 -43.21 40.82 36.02
CA LYS A 223 -44.15 39.94 36.74
C LYS A 223 -45.59 40.35 36.46
N SER A 224 -46.51 39.39 36.44
CA SER A 224 -47.94 39.62 36.21
C SER A 224 -48.60 40.55 37.24
N GLU A 225 -48.04 40.64 38.46
CA GLU A 225 -48.55 41.46 39.57
C GLU A 225 -47.98 42.91 39.58
N THR A 226 -47.27 43.31 38.53
CA THR A 226 -46.61 44.62 38.42
C THR A 226 -47.63 45.78 38.34
N ARG A 227 -47.48 46.83 39.17
CA ARG A 227 -48.36 48.02 39.16
C ARG A 227 -47.96 49.08 38.14
N TRP A 228 -46.68 49.16 37.80
CA TRP A 228 -46.16 50.14 36.85
C TRP A 228 -45.45 49.42 35.70
N THR A 229 -45.89 49.70 34.48
CA THR A 229 -45.28 49.23 33.23
C THR A 229 -44.55 50.40 32.56
N PRO A 230 -43.25 50.61 32.82
CA PRO A 230 -42.48 51.65 32.16
C PRO A 230 -42.50 51.51 30.64
N GLU A 231 -42.68 52.61 29.90
CA GLU A 231 -42.60 52.62 28.43
C GLU A 231 -41.21 52.20 27.93
N HIS A 232 -40.16 52.49 28.71
CA HIS A 232 -38.79 52.14 28.37
C HIS A 232 -38.07 51.46 29.53
N ALA A 233 -37.20 50.51 29.20
CA ALA A 233 -36.20 49.96 30.09
C ALA A 233 -34.79 50.23 29.54
N ASP A 234 -33.84 50.21 30.47
CA ASP A 234 -32.51 50.72 30.25
C ASP A 234 -31.50 49.69 30.80
N ALA A 235 -30.56 49.20 29.98
CA ALA A 235 -29.50 48.29 30.41
C ALA A 235 -28.11 48.76 29.97
N ARG A 236 -27.08 48.44 30.76
CA ARG A 236 -25.73 48.92 30.52
C ARG A 236 -24.67 47.91 30.94
N ILE A 237 -23.69 47.72 30.06
CA ILE A 237 -22.41 47.06 30.38
C ILE A 237 -21.35 48.17 30.67
N PRO A 238 -20.51 48.04 31.70
CA PRO A 238 -19.42 48.95 31.98
C PRO A 238 -18.54 49.22 30.74
N GLY A 239 -18.27 50.50 30.46
CA GLY A 239 -17.48 50.91 29.29
C GLY A 239 -18.25 50.98 27.95
N GLN A 240 -19.52 50.57 27.91
CA GLN A 240 -20.37 50.60 26.73
C GLN A 240 -21.51 51.63 26.86
N PRO A 241 -22.06 52.12 25.72
CA PRO A 241 -23.24 52.96 25.74
C PRO A 241 -24.43 52.21 26.35
N LYS A 242 -25.32 52.98 26.96
CA LYS A 242 -26.54 52.48 27.57
C LYS A 242 -27.54 52.11 26.46
N ILE A 243 -28.13 50.92 26.55
CA ILE A 243 -29.14 50.41 25.62
C ILE A 243 -30.51 50.69 26.22
N ARG A 244 -31.39 51.33 25.43
CA ARG A 244 -32.76 51.63 25.81
C ARG A 244 -33.70 50.87 24.89
N VAL A 245 -34.67 50.18 25.48
CA VAL A 245 -35.64 49.35 24.75
C VAL A 245 -37.06 49.73 25.18
N GLU A 246 -37.98 49.71 24.24
CA GLU A 246 -39.41 49.94 24.48
C GLU A 246 -40.10 48.69 25.05
N ASN A 247 -41.18 48.88 25.80
CA ASN A 247 -41.97 47.77 26.31
C ASN A 247 -42.77 47.13 25.17
N GLU A 248 -42.55 45.83 24.94
CA GLU A 248 -43.30 45.00 24.01
C GLU A 248 -44.12 43.96 24.81
N GLU A 249 -45.42 44.21 25.00
CA GLU A 249 -46.34 43.30 25.70
C GLU A 249 -45.86 42.81 27.09
N GLY A 250 -45.19 43.68 27.87
CA GLY A 250 -44.67 43.34 29.19
C GLY A 250 -43.25 42.76 29.20
N ALA A 251 -42.58 42.72 28.04
CA ALA A 251 -41.18 42.31 27.89
C ALA A 251 -40.29 43.46 27.38
N TYR A 252 -39.00 43.38 27.69
CA TYR A 252 -37.96 44.29 27.23
C TYR A 252 -36.86 43.48 26.52
N PRO A 253 -36.88 43.41 25.18
CA PRO A 253 -35.91 42.64 24.40
C PRO A 253 -34.55 43.36 24.33
N PHE A 254 -33.71 43.18 25.35
CA PHE A 254 -32.35 43.72 25.32
C PHE A 254 -31.43 42.86 24.44
N ALA A 255 -31.00 43.42 23.32
CA ALA A 255 -29.95 42.84 22.47
C ALA A 255 -28.59 43.52 22.76
N PHE A 256 -27.59 42.75 23.18
CA PHE A 256 -26.25 43.25 23.48
C PHE A 256 -25.26 42.90 22.36
N PRO A 257 -24.26 43.78 22.11
CA PRO A 257 -23.18 43.47 21.18
C PRO A 257 -22.24 42.38 21.74
N PRO A 258 -21.44 41.73 20.88
CA PRO A 258 -20.38 40.78 21.25
C PRO A 258 -19.53 41.14 22.47
N GLN A 259 -19.37 40.21 23.41
CA GLN A 259 -18.51 40.37 24.60
C GLN A 259 -17.39 39.33 24.64
N LYS A 260 -16.22 39.74 25.14
CA LYS A 260 -15.01 38.90 25.21
C LYS A 260 -14.49 38.65 26.62
N ALA A 261 -15.00 39.37 27.61
CA ALA A 261 -14.51 39.30 28.98
C ALA A 261 -15.67 39.31 29.96
N ASP A 262 -15.46 38.68 31.11
CA ASP A 262 -16.43 38.61 32.20
C ASP A 262 -16.75 40.03 32.69
N THR A 263 -18.04 40.32 32.82
CA THR A 263 -18.53 41.65 33.16
C THR A 263 -19.89 41.58 33.86
N GLN A 264 -20.51 42.71 34.17
CA GLN A 264 -21.85 42.77 34.76
C GLN A 264 -22.75 43.66 33.92
N ILE A 265 -23.98 43.21 33.70
CA ILE A 265 -25.05 44.00 33.09
C ILE A 265 -25.80 44.67 34.24
N ALA A 266 -25.82 46.00 34.24
CA ALA A 266 -26.67 46.79 35.12
C ALA A 266 -27.99 47.09 34.40
N LEU A 267 -29.08 46.51 34.90
CA LEU A 267 -30.42 46.67 34.37
C LEU A 267 -31.22 47.68 35.20
N SER A 268 -32.02 48.50 34.52
CA SER A 268 -32.95 49.45 35.14
C SER A 268 -34.28 49.45 34.42
N VAL A 269 -35.32 48.99 35.12
CA VAL A 269 -36.71 48.95 34.63
C VAL A 269 -37.54 49.79 35.59
N GLY A 270 -37.90 51.01 35.21
CA GLY A 270 -38.60 51.93 36.10
C GLY A 270 -37.82 52.25 37.38
N ASP A 271 -38.32 51.79 38.53
CA ASP A 271 -37.68 51.90 39.84
C ASP A 271 -36.87 50.65 40.24
N ASP A 272 -36.95 49.58 39.46
CA ASP A 272 -36.19 48.34 39.67
C ASP A 272 -34.76 48.43 39.14
N ARG A 273 -33.82 47.84 39.88
CA ARG A 273 -32.38 47.89 39.58
C ARG A 273 -31.76 46.54 39.85
N GLU A 274 -31.39 45.85 38.78
CA GLU A 274 -30.84 44.49 38.83
C GLU A 274 -29.43 44.44 38.27
N LYS A 275 -28.67 43.43 38.70
CA LYS A 275 -27.33 43.15 38.18
C LYS A 275 -27.19 41.69 37.81
N VAL A 276 -26.82 41.45 36.54
CA VAL A 276 -26.57 40.09 36.01
C VAL A 276 -25.09 39.96 35.69
N THR A 277 -24.43 38.92 36.23
CA THR A 277 -23.05 38.61 35.87
C THR A 277 -23.03 37.96 34.50
N LEU A 278 -22.19 38.45 33.59
CA LEU A 278 -22.06 37.96 32.23
C LEU A 278 -20.72 37.25 32.06
N GLU A 279 -20.75 35.99 31.61
CA GLU A 279 -19.56 35.19 31.36
C GLU A 279 -19.51 34.73 29.89
N PRO A 280 -18.75 35.42 29.03
CA PRO A 280 -18.52 34.97 27.67
C PRO A 280 -17.62 33.72 27.65
N ARG A 281 -18.11 32.62 27.07
CA ARG A 281 -17.37 31.36 26.94
C ARG A 281 -17.42 30.86 25.50
N THR A 282 -16.37 30.21 25.04
CA THR A 282 -16.36 29.60 23.70
C THR A 282 -17.43 28.51 23.61
N ARG A 283 -18.03 28.39 22.42
CA ARG A 283 -18.97 27.30 22.11
C ARG A 283 -18.24 25.96 22.15
N PRO A 284 -18.94 24.88 22.53
CA PRO A 284 -18.37 23.55 22.44
C PRO A 284 -18.23 23.15 20.96
N GLU A 285 -17.01 22.82 20.54
CA GLU A 285 -16.72 22.24 19.22
C GLU A 285 -16.44 20.75 19.35
N LEU A 286 -16.76 19.98 18.31
CA LEU A 286 -16.34 18.57 18.17
C LEU A 286 -14.87 18.54 17.72
N THR A 287 -14.01 17.99 18.57
CA THR A 287 -12.57 17.88 18.32
C THR A 287 -12.22 16.62 17.54
N ALA A 288 -13.04 15.57 17.61
CA ALA A 288 -12.87 14.34 16.85
C ALA A 288 -14.22 13.71 16.52
N LEU A 289 -14.30 13.08 15.35
CA LEU A 289 -15.44 12.28 14.91
C LEU A 289 -14.92 10.99 14.28
N ASN A 290 -15.21 9.85 14.90
CA ASN A 290 -14.79 8.53 14.44
C ASN A 290 -16.02 7.68 14.12
N ALA A 291 -15.98 7.01 12.97
CA ALA A 291 -16.93 5.98 12.60
C ALA A 291 -16.40 4.63 13.09
N LYS A 292 -17.13 3.95 13.96
CA LYS A 292 -16.89 2.54 14.27
C LYS A 292 -17.77 1.69 13.36
N VAL A 293 -17.16 1.07 12.36
CA VAL A 293 -17.84 0.39 11.25
C VAL A 293 -17.75 -1.11 11.45
N ARG A 294 -18.91 -1.76 11.50
CA ARG A 294 -19.03 -3.20 11.38
C ARG A 294 -19.35 -3.53 9.93
N LEU A 295 -18.40 -4.16 9.25
CA LEU A 295 -18.58 -4.61 7.87
C LEU A 295 -19.60 -5.75 7.79
N PRO A 296 -20.23 -5.97 6.62
CA PRO A 296 -21.10 -7.12 6.38
C PRO A 296 -20.45 -8.46 6.72
N ASP A 297 -21.24 -9.41 7.22
CA ASP A 297 -20.77 -10.74 7.67
C ASP A 297 -20.06 -11.54 6.56
N TYR A 298 -20.40 -11.31 5.28
CA TYR A 298 -19.78 -12.01 4.16
C TYR A 298 -18.28 -11.73 4.03
N LEU A 299 -17.83 -10.53 4.44
CA LEU A 299 -16.41 -10.14 4.41
C LEU A 299 -15.58 -10.84 5.51
N LYS A 300 -16.20 -11.49 6.50
CA LYS A 300 -15.54 -12.27 7.58
C LYS A 300 -14.50 -11.50 8.40
N TYR A 301 -14.63 -10.18 8.54
CA TYR A 301 -13.80 -9.39 9.45
C TYR A 301 -14.14 -9.74 10.91
N ASP A 302 -13.12 -9.99 11.74
CA ASP A 302 -13.26 -10.36 13.15
C ASP A 302 -13.33 -9.14 14.09
N ARG A 303 -13.07 -7.95 13.57
CA ARG A 303 -12.97 -6.68 14.32
C ARG A 303 -13.71 -5.55 13.62
N ASP A 304 -14.32 -4.68 14.42
CA ASP A 304 -14.89 -3.43 13.92
C ASP A 304 -13.76 -2.50 13.45
N MET A 305 -13.94 -1.88 12.29
CA MET A 305 -13.01 -0.88 11.75
C MET A 305 -13.27 0.49 12.35
N SER A 306 -12.22 1.30 12.53
CA SER A 306 -12.34 2.70 12.92
C SER A 306 -11.92 3.60 11.77
N VAL A 307 -12.83 4.44 11.29
CA VAL A 307 -12.59 5.41 10.22
C VAL A 307 -12.72 6.81 10.79
N GLU A 308 -11.64 7.59 10.77
CA GLU A 308 -11.66 8.98 11.17
C GLU A 308 -12.38 9.82 10.10
N VAL A 309 -13.38 10.60 10.51
CA VAL A 309 -14.12 11.46 9.60
C VAL A 309 -13.47 12.83 9.52
N ARG A 310 -13.04 13.22 8.32
CA ARG A 310 -12.49 14.56 8.05
C ARG A 310 -13.34 15.27 7.00
N GLY A 311 -13.76 16.50 7.28
CA GLY A 311 -14.45 17.35 6.31
C GLY A 311 -15.94 17.05 6.09
N GLY A 312 -16.62 16.42 7.05
CA GLY A 312 -18.08 16.26 7.04
C GLY A 312 -18.63 15.30 5.98
N THR A 313 -17.79 14.55 5.28
CA THR A 313 -18.21 13.48 4.35
C THR A 313 -17.42 12.22 4.64
N VAL A 314 -18.07 11.06 4.57
CA VAL A 314 -17.45 9.75 4.77
C VAL A 314 -18.06 8.74 3.82
N ARG A 315 -17.21 7.90 3.22
CA ARG A 315 -17.61 6.84 2.29
C ARG A 315 -17.57 5.50 3.04
N LEU A 316 -18.69 4.79 3.05
CA LEU A 316 -18.85 3.52 3.76
C LEU A 316 -19.51 2.49 2.83
N LEU A 317 -19.21 1.22 3.04
CA LEU A 317 -19.76 0.12 2.23
C LEU A 317 -21.27 -0.06 2.45
N GLY A 318 -22.02 -0.23 1.36
CA GLY A 318 -23.43 -0.59 1.41
C GLY A 318 -23.65 -1.92 2.15
N GLY A 319 -24.52 -1.92 3.14
CA GLY A 319 -24.79 -3.06 4.03
C GLY A 319 -23.95 -3.08 5.30
N ALA A 320 -22.96 -2.21 5.46
CA ALA A 320 -22.23 -2.06 6.73
C ALA A 320 -23.12 -1.38 7.79
N SER A 321 -22.76 -1.56 9.07
CA SER A 321 -23.40 -0.86 10.18
C SER A 321 -22.39 0.07 10.86
N VAL A 322 -22.76 1.32 11.13
CA VAL A 322 -21.87 2.34 11.67
C VAL A 322 -22.37 2.90 13.00
N SER A 323 -21.46 3.04 13.97
CA SER A 323 -21.67 3.79 15.21
C SER A 323 -20.75 5.01 15.22
N TRP A 324 -21.31 6.18 15.48
CA TRP A 324 -20.56 7.43 15.53
C TRP A 324 -20.08 7.71 16.94
N ILE A 325 -18.78 7.99 17.07
CA ILE A 325 -18.14 8.40 18.31
C ILE A 325 -17.59 9.80 18.09
N ALA A 326 -18.27 10.81 18.65
CA ALA A 326 -17.83 12.19 18.58
C ALA A 326 -17.36 12.67 19.94
N GLU A 327 -16.24 13.39 19.97
CA GLU A 327 -15.64 13.95 21.17
C GLU A 327 -15.71 15.47 21.11
N ALA A 328 -16.31 16.07 22.13
CA ALA A 328 -16.44 17.51 22.27
C ALA A 328 -15.32 18.09 23.14
N SER A 329 -14.95 19.34 22.85
CA SER A 329 -13.99 20.16 23.63
C SER A 329 -14.41 20.42 25.09
N ARG A 330 -15.67 20.15 25.46
CA ARG A 330 -16.21 20.30 26.81
C ARG A 330 -17.23 19.20 27.10
N GLU A 331 -17.42 18.88 28.38
CA GLU A 331 -18.46 17.96 28.83
C GLU A 331 -19.85 18.36 28.34
N LEU A 332 -20.58 17.36 27.85
CA LEU A 332 -21.88 17.51 27.24
C LEU A 332 -22.99 17.25 28.26
N LYS A 333 -24.04 18.08 28.21
CA LYS A 333 -25.27 17.92 28.99
C LYS A 333 -26.33 17.15 28.20
N SER A 334 -26.41 17.39 26.90
CA SER A 334 -27.33 16.71 25.98
C SER A 334 -26.75 16.69 24.56
N ALA A 335 -27.04 15.66 23.80
CA ALA A 335 -26.64 15.51 22.41
C ALA A 335 -27.77 14.82 21.64
N LYS A 336 -27.93 15.21 20.38
CA LYS A 336 -28.92 14.68 19.46
C LYS A 336 -28.26 14.35 18.13
N VAL A 337 -28.70 13.24 17.54
CA VAL A 337 -28.38 12.87 16.17
C VAL A 337 -29.71 12.64 15.48
N ASP A 338 -29.96 13.35 14.38
CA ASP A 338 -31.24 13.32 13.63
C ASP A 338 -32.47 13.53 14.54
N ASP A 339 -32.40 14.57 15.38
CA ASP A 339 -33.39 14.93 16.40
C ASP A 339 -33.64 13.89 17.52
N GLN A 340 -32.93 12.75 17.51
CA GLN A 340 -33.02 11.73 18.55
C GLN A 340 -31.93 11.91 19.62
N ALA A 341 -32.32 11.84 20.89
CA ALA A 341 -31.38 11.94 21.99
C ALA A 341 -30.44 10.72 22.05
N THR A 342 -29.15 10.96 22.21
CA THR A 342 -28.11 9.91 22.22
C THR A 342 -27.46 9.76 23.60
N VAL A 343 -26.77 8.65 23.81
CA VAL A 343 -26.06 8.37 25.06
C VAL A 343 -24.78 9.20 25.11
N ILE A 344 -24.54 9.83 26.26
CA ILE A 344 -23.40 10.71 26.49
C ILE A 344 -22.60 10.16 27.67
N ALA A 345 -21.28 10.12 27.50
CA ALA A 345 -20.32 9.78 28.54
C ALA A 345 -19.29 10.92 28.65
N GLY A 346 -19.54 11.88 29.53
CA GLY A 346 -18.69 13.07 29.69
C GLY A 346 -18.71 13.97 28.45
N GLY A 347 -17.57 14.13 27.79
CA GLY A 347 -17.44 14.87 26.52
C GLY A 347 -17.69 14.04 25.27
N LYS A 348 -18.03 12.75 25.40
CA LYS A 348 -18.22 11.84 24.26
C LYS A 348 -19.69 11.53 24.04
N LEU A 349 -20.14 11.62 22.80
CA LEU A 349 -21.43 11.10 22.35
C LEU A 349 -21.19 9.84 21.51
N VAL A 350 -22.01 8.82 21.76
CA VAL A 350 -21.94 7.53 21.06
C VAL A 350 -23.33 7.17 20.56
N THR A 351 -23.44 6.86 19.27
CA THR A 351 -24.68 6.37 18.67
C THR A 351 -24.72 4.85 18.68
N ASP A 352 -25.93 4.29 18.63
CA ASP A 352 -26.09 2.88 18.26
C ASP A 352 -25.63 2.64 16.82
N TYR A 353 -25.48 1.36 16.46
CA TYR A 353 -25.13 0.96 15.10
C TYR A 353 -26.32 1.19 14.16
N LEU A 354 -26.11 2.04 13.15
CA LEU A 354 -27.08 2.36 12.11
C LEU A 354 -26.67 1.68 10.79
N PRO A 355 -27.60 1.05 10.05
CA PRO A 355 -27.27 0.43 8.77
C PRO A 355 -27.01 1.49 7.68
N VAL A 356 -25.98 1.28 6.87
CA VAL A 356 -25.66 2.09 5.70
C VAL A 356 -26.22 1.39 4.47
N ALA A 357 -27.47 1.67 4.13
CA ALA A 357 -28.10 1.11 2.92
C ALA A 357 -27.96 2.06 1.72
N GLU A 358 -28.17 3.36 1.94
CA GLU A 358 -28.15 4.40 0.92
C GLU A 358 -27.33 5.60 1.42
N SER A 359 -27.02 6.53 0.53
CA SER A 359 -26.34 7.76 0.92
C SER A 359 -27.29 8.67 1.72
N THR A 360 -26.95 8.98 2.97
CA THR A 360 -27.78 9.75 3.91
C THR A 360 -27.00 10.92 4.51
N GLU A 361 -27.74 11.91 5.02
CA GLU A 361 -27.16 13.00 5.81
C GLU A 361 -27.59 12.82 7.28
N HIS A 362 -26.63 12.89 8.19
CA HIS A 362 -26.87 12.86 9.63
C HIS A 362 -26.56 14.22 10.25
N THR A 363 -27.46 14.74 11.06
CA THR A 363 -27.28 16.04 11.72
C THR A 363 -26.97 15.85 13.20
N PHE A 364 -25.80 16.32 13.63
CA PHE A 364 -25.35 16.29 15.01
C PHE A 364 -25.57 17.64 15.68
N ASP A 365 -26.30 17.64 16.78
CA ASP A 365 -26.53 18.81 17.64
C ASP A 365 -26.17 18.46 19.09
N TRP A 366 -25.57 19.38 19.82
CA TRP A 366 -25.12 19.13 21.20
C TRP A 366 -25.17 20.39 22.06
N LYS A 367 -25.26 20.19 23.36
CA LYS A 367 -25.28 21.26 24.35
C LYS A 367 -24.37 20.89 25.51
N ASP A 368 -23.49 21.80 25.87
CA ASP A 368 -22.55 21.59 26.98
C ASP A 368 -23.21 21.80 28.36
N VAL A 369 -22.43 21.54 29.41
CA VAL A 369 -22.81 21.80 30.81
C VAL A 369 -23.11 23.27 31.12
N LEU A 370 -22.59 24.21 30.33
CA LEU A 370 -22.86 25.65 30.47
C LEU A 370 -24.10 26.12 29.69
N GLY A 371 -24.74 25.21 28.94
CA GLY A 371 -25.91 25.49 28.15
C GLY A 371 -25.63 26.15 26.79
N LEU A 372 -24.38 26.11 26.31
CA LEU A 372 -24.00 26.56 24.97
C LEU A 372 -24.07 25.39 23.99
N GLY A 373 -24.63 25.63 22.80
CA GLY A 373 -24.60 24.70 21.68
C GLY A 373 -23.61 25.13 20.60
N PRO A 374 -23.41 24.32 19.55
CA PRO A 374 -22.62 24.73 18.40
C PRO A 374 -23.25 25.95 17.70
N ARG A 375 -22.46 26.62 16.86
CA ARG A 375 -22.95 27.75 16.07
C ARG A 375 -23.93 27.27 15.00
N GLU A 376 -23.59 26.18 14.34
CA GLU A 376 -24.43 25.44 13.39
C GLU A 376 -24.28 23.95 13.71
N PRO A 377 -25.34 23.14 13.62
CA PRO A 377 -25.24 21.69 13.73
C PRO A 377 -24.25 21.11 12.71
N LEU A 378 -23.54 20.05 13.08
CA LEU A 378 -22.65 19.37 12.14
C LEU A 378 -23.49 18.45 11.24
N VAL A 379 -23.51 18.75 9.95
CA VAL A 379 -24.11 17.88 8.93
C VAL A 379 -23.05 16.94 8.37
N LEU A 380 -23.22 15.65 8.61
CA LEU A 380 -22.37 14.58 8.13
C LEU A 380 -23.01 13.89 6.93
N LYS A 381 -22.35 13.91 5.79
CA LYS A 381 -22.78 13.19 4.58
C LYS A 381 -22.16 11.80 4.54
N VAL A 382 -22.97 10.77 4.66
CA VAL A 382 -22.54 9.37 4.52
C VAL A 382 -22.86 8.93 3.10
N GLN A 383 -21.82 8.57 2.36
CA GLN A 383 -21.97 8.03 1.00
C GLN A 383 -21.86 6.50 1.07
N ALA A 384 -22.94 5.83 0.68
CA ALA A 384 -22.93 4.38 0.49
C ALA A 384 -22.21 4.05 -0.83
N VAL A 385 -21.17 3.22 -0.76
CA VAL A 385 -20.38 2.75 -1.90
C VAL A 385 -20.59 1.25 -2.05
N GLU A 386 -20.67 0.78 -3.30
CA GLU A 386 -20.71 -0.65 -3.60
C GLU A 386 -19.31 -1.27 -3.49
N ASP A 387 -19.26 -2.55 -3.11
CA ASP A 387 -18.04 -3.36 -3.10
C ASP A 387 -17.50 -3.47 -4.56
N GLU A 388 -16.23 -3.15 -4.82
CA GLU A 388 -15.65 -3.25 -6.16
C GLU A 388 -15.06 -4.64 -6.43
N SER A 389 -15.13 -5.12 -7.67
CA SER A 389 -14.54 -6.42 -8.03
C SER A 389 -13.01 -6.39 -7.99
N PRO A 390 -12.32 -7.49 -7.62
CA PRO A 390 -10.87 -7.53 -7.50
C PRO A 390 -10.18 -7.31 -8.85
N ALA A 391 -9.21 -6.41 -8.88
CA ALA A 391 -8.38 -6.17 -10.06
C ALA A 391 -7.21 -7.16 -10.09
N ILE A 392 -7.12 -7.98 -11.14
CA ILE A 392 -6.03 -8.94 -11.35
C ILE A 392 -5.20 -8.63 -12.59
N SER A 393 -3.88 -8.73 -12.44
CA SER A 393 -2.93 -8.70 -13.54
C SER A 393 -2.02 -9.92 -13.48
N ALA A 394 -1.68 -10.46 -14.65
CA ALA A 394 -0.74 -11.57 -14.81
C ALA A 394 0.35 -11.14 -15.79
N ARG A 395 1.61 -11.46 -15.50
CA ARG A 395 2.77 -11.06 -16.29
C ARG A 395 3.65 -12.27 -16.64
N ARG A 396 4.13 -12.27 -17.89
CA ARG A 396 5.10 -13.21 -18.48
C ARG A 396 5.90 -12.52 -19.58
N GLU A 397 6.99 -13.13 -20.03
CA GLU A 397 7.86 -12.60 -21.10
C GLU A 397 7.13 -12.52 -22.45
N THR A 398 6.36 -13.56 -22.80
CA THR A 398 5.58 -13.62 -24.03
C THR A 398 4.11 -13.93 -23.75
N GLN A 399 3.22 -13.43 -24.63
CA GLN A 399 1.78 -13.77 -24.59
C GLN A 399 1.49 -15.13 -25.21
N GLU A 400 2.34 -15.58 -26.14
CA GLU A 400 2.23 -16.85 -26.84
C GLU A 400 3.56 -17.59 -26.76
N GLN A 401 3.54 -18.88 -26.46
CA GLN A 401 4.74 -19.71 -26.37
C GLN A 401 4.44 -21.18 -26.71
N VAL A 402 5.41 -21.84 -27.33
CA VAL A 402 5.44 -23.30 -27.49
C VAL A 402 6.23 -23.91 -26.35
N VAL A 403 5.66 -24.90 -25.67
CA VAL A 403 6.22 -25.52 -24.46
C VAL A 403 6.10 -27.05 -24.53
N LEU A 404 6.99 -27.74 -23.82
CA LEU A 404 6.83 -29.19 -23.59
C LEU A 404 5.64 -29.45 -22.64
N ASP A 405 5.04 -30.62 -22.75
CA ASP A 405 4.01 -31.07 -21.83
C ASP A 405 4.50 -31.21 -20.38
N THR A 406 5.77 -31.59 -20.19
CA THR A 406 6.42 -31.67 -18.88
C THR A 406 6.96 -30.33 -18.36
N GLU A 407 7.11 -29.33 -19.22
CA GLU A 407 7.71 -28.04 -18.85
C GLU A 407 6.80 -27.26 -17.90
N VAL A 408 7.42 -26.65 -16.88
CA VAL A 408 6.72 -25.83 -15.90
C VAL A 408 6.80 -24.37 -16.33
N VAL A 409 5.64 -23.76 -16.49
CA VAL A 409 5.49 -22.39 -16.94
C VAL A 409 5.02 -21.49 -15.79
N ALA A 410 5.80 -20.48 -15.44
CA ALA A 410 5.47 -19.55 -14.38
C ALA A 410 4.72 -18.29 -14.87
N PHE A 411 3.77 -17.81 -14.06
CA PHE A 411 2.98 -16.60 -14.20
C PHE A 411 3.10 -15.75 -12.94
N ASP A 412 3.56 -14.51 -13.06
CA ASP A 412 3.60 -13.59 -11.92
C ASP A 412 2.26 -12.85 -11.82
N LEU A 413 1.52 -13.11 -10.75
CA LEU A 413 0.17 -12.61 -10.48
C LEU A 413 0.20 -11.48 -9.46
N ALA A 414 -0.54 -10.41 -9.73
CA ALA A 414 -0.79 -9.33 -8.78
C ALA A 414 -2.27 -9.00 -8.74
N VAL A 415 -2.86 -9.08 -7.55
CA VAL A 415 -4.28 -8.85 -7.27
C VAL A 415 -4.43 -7.70 -6.27
N GLN A 416 -5.40 -6.83 -6.50
CA GLN A 416 -5.78 -5.73 -5.60
C GLN A 416 -7.29 -5.71 -5.40
N ASP A 417 -7.71 -5.49 -4.15
CA ASP A 417 -9.11 -5.44 -3.73
C ASP A 417 -9.30 -4.38 -2.64
N ASP A 418 -10.51 -3.85 -2.50
CA ASP A 418 -10.85 -2.80 -1.52
C ASP A 418 -11.03 -3.35 -0.10
N PHE A 419 -11.60 -4.55 0.03
CA PHE A 419 -11.87 -5.20 1.32
C PHE A 419 -10.97 -6.40 1.58
N GLY A 420 -10.93 -7.40 0.69
CA GLY A 420 -10.19 -8.63 0.91
C GLY A 420 -10.25 -9.62 -0.25
N ILE A 421 -9.07 -10.17 -0.57
CA ILE A 421 -8.93 -11.22 -1.58
C ILE A 421 -9.21 -12.56 -0.91
N ARG A 422 -10.11 -13.37 -1.47
CA ARG A 422 -10.40 -14.71 -0.93
C ARG A 422 -9.41 -15.74 -1.45
N GLN A 423 -9.20 -15.76 -2.77
CA GLN A 423 -8.32 -16.71 -3.43
C GLN A 423 -7.99 -16.26 -4.85
N VAL A 424 -6.85 -16.75 -5.36
CA VAL A 424 -6.35 -16.49 -6.70
C VAL A 424 -5.90 -17.80 -7.34
N GLY A 425 -6.05 -17.91 -8.66
CA GLY A 425 -5.66 -19.12 -9.38
C GLY A 425 -5.52 -18.94 -10.88
N LEU A 426 -5.32 -20.07 -11.56
CA LEU A 426 -5.28 -20.16 -13.02
C LEU A 426 -6.50 -20.94 -13.53
N GLU A 427 -7.00 -20.55 -14.70
CA GLU A 427 -8.03 -21.25 -15.47
C GLU A 427 -7.48 -21.46 -16.88
N TRP A 428 -7.77 -22.62 -17.46
CA TRP A 428 -7.38 -22.93 -18.84
C TRP A 428 -8.52 -23.57 -19.63
N SER A 429 -8.51 -23.30 -20.93
CA SER A 429 -9.45 -23.89 -21.88
C SER A 429 -8.78 -24.18 -23.23
N PRO A 430 -9.13 -25.28 -23.90
CA PRO A 430 -8.56 -25.60 -25.21
C PRO A 430 -9.11 -24.66 -26.29
N ILE A 431 -8.23 -24.20 -27.19
CA ILE A 431 -8.58 -23.25 -28.25
C ILE A 431 -9.37 -23.93 -29.37
N GLN A 432 -8.94 -25.12 -29.81
CA GLN A 432 -9.52 -25.79 -30.98
C GLN A 432 -10.85 -26.52 -30.67
N ASN A 433 -11.11 -26.85 -29.40
CA ASN A 433 -12.30 -27.57 -28.93
C ASN A 433 -13.08 -26.78 -27.86
N ALA A 434 -13.09 -25.45 -27.94
CA ALA A 434 -13.64 -24.55 -26.93
C ALA A 434 -15.13 -24.81 -26.59
N ASN A 435 -15.90 -25.41 -27.49
CA ASN A 435 -17.33 -25.67 -27.30
C ASN A 435 -17.67 -27.03 -26.65
N GLU A 436 -16.71 -27.95 -26.52
CA GLU A 436 -16.96 -29.31 -26.01
C GLU A 436 -16.16 -29.68 -24.74
N ALA A 437 -15.07 -28.97 -24.44
CA ALA A 437 -14.25 -29.23 -23.26
C ALA A 437 -14.68 -28.39 -22.05
N ALA A 438 -14.76 -29.03 -20.89
CA ALA A 438 -14.97 -28.32 -19.63
C ALA A 438 -13.77 -27.41 -19.33
N LYS A 439 -14.06 -26.17 -18.89
CA LYS A 439 -13.06 -25.29 -18.30
C LYS A 439 -12.56 -25.93 -17.00
N ASP A 440 -11.24 -25.97 -16.84
CA ASP A 440 -10.62 -26.47 -15.64
C ASP A 440 -9.63 -25.42 -15.10
N GLY A 441 -9.20 -25.59 -13.86
CA GLY A 441 -8.33 -24.63 -13.22
C GLY A 441 -7.89 -25.05 -11.84
N LYS A 442 -6.92 -24.30 -11.30
CA LYS A 442 -6.38 -24.54 -9.96
C LYS A 442 -6.31 -23.27 -9.15
N ILE A 443 -6.31 -23.45 -7.84
CA ILE A 443 -6.01 -22.40 -6.86
C ILE A 443 -4.50 -22.35 -6.69
N THR A 444 -3.94 -21.15 -6.79
CA THR A 444 -2.51 -20.88 -6.62
C THR A 444 -2.20 -20.34 -5.24
N ALA A 445 -3.04 -19.45 -4.71
CA ALA A 445 -2.85 -18.92 -3.38
C ALA A 445 -4.17 -18.59 -2.70
N ALA A 446 -4.21 -18.81 -1.38
CA ALA A 446 -5.26 -18.32 -0.51
C ALA A 446 -5.00 -16.85 -0.17
N GLY A 447 -6.06 -16.04 -0.12
CA GLY A 447 -6.01 -14.71 0.46
C GLY A 447 -6.52 -14.70 1.90
N ALA A 448 -6.89 -13.52 2.39
CA ALA A 448 -7.47 -13.34 3.71
C ALA A 448 -8.47 -12.17 3.70
N PRO A 449 -9.43 -12.14 4.65
CA PRO A 449 -10.40 -11.05 4.76
C PRO A 449 -9.80 -9.65 4.78
N ASP A 450 -8.65 -9.45 5.43
CA ASP A 450 -7.98 -8.16 5.54
C ASP A 450 -6.82 -7.96 4.55
N MET A 451 -6.62 -8.93 3.63
CA MET A 451 -5.57 -8.88 2.61
C MET A 451 -6.08 -8.20 1.34
N ARG A 452 -5.73 -6.93 1.20
CA ARG A 452 -6.13 -6.07 0.06
C ARG A 452 -5.22 -6.17 -1.17
N SER A 453 -4.02 -6.73 -1.00
CA SER A 453 -3.07 -6.90 -2.08
C SER A 453 -2.37 -8.24 -1.93
N LEU A 454 -2.29 -9.00 -3.02
CA LEU A 454 -1.62 -10.29 -3.06
C LEU A 454 -0.76 -10.38 -4.31
N GLU A 455 0.54 -10.60 -4.10
CA GLU A 455 1.49 -10.93 -5.16
C GLU A 455 1.91 -12.40 -5.01
N THR A 456 1.74 -13.17 -6.07
CA THR A 456 2.10 -14.59 -6.06
C THR A 456 2.58 -15.05 -7.43
N ARG A 457 3.37 -16.11 -7.44
CA ARG A 457 3.78 -16.81 -8.65
C ARG A 457 2.93 -18.07 -8.77
N ALA A 458 2.26 -18.23 -9.90
CA ALA A 458 1.56 -19.45 -10.27
C ALA A 458 2.39 -20.23 -11.27
N THR A 459 2.36 -21.56 -11.22
CA THR A 459 2.99 -22.42 -12.20
C THR A 459 1.93 -23.17 -13.01
N PHE A 460 2.32 -23.73 -14.15
CA PHE A 460 1.45 -24.56 -14.96
C PHE A 460 2.29 -25.58 -15.73
N SER A 461 1.92 -26.85 -15.66
CA SER A 461 2.53 -27.93 -16.44
C SER A 461 1.42 -28.84 -16.94
N ALA A 462 1.34 -29.07 -18.25
CA ALA A 462 0.24 -29.83 -18.83
C ALA A 462 0.22 -31.28 -18.34
N ALA A 463 1.40 -31.91 -18.24
CA ALA A 463 1.55 -33.26 -17.71
C ALA A 463 1.05 -33.37 -16.25
N ARG A 464 1.33 -32.35 -15.43
CA ARG A 464 0.91 -32.30 -14.02
C ARG A 464 -0.58 -32.12 -13.84
N GLU A 465 -1.19 -31.32 -14.71
CA GLU A 465 -2.64 -31.13 -14.74
C GLU A 465 -3.37 -32.25 -15.51
N GLY A 466 -2.66 -33.29 -15.97
CA GLY A 466 -3.24 -34.44 -16.68
C GLY A 466 -3.78 -34.12 -18.07
N LEU A 467 -3.32 -33.02 -18.68
CA LEU A 467 -3.75 -32.52 -19.98
C LEU A 467 -2.92 -33.17 -21.09
N LYS A 468 -3.61 -33.60 -22.16
CA LYS A 468 -2.95 -34.06 -23.38
C LYS A 468 -2.34 -32.87 -24.13
N PRO A 469 -1.24 -33.07 -24.90
CA PRO A 469 -0.67 -32.04 -25.75
C PRO A 469 -1.71 -31.39 -26.67
N GLN A 470 -1.88 -30.09 -26.55
CA GLN A 470 -2.84 -29.27 -27.31
C GLN A 470 -2.56 -27.77 -27.12
N SER A 471 -3.26 -26.92 -27.86
CA SER A 471 -3.20 -25.46 -27.67
C SER A 471 -4.21 -25.00 -26.62
N LEU A 472 -3.73 -24.33 -25.58
CA LEU A 472 -4.49 -23.88 -24.43
C LEU A 472 -4.48 -22.36 -24.31
N GLU A 473 -5.64 -21.80 -23.98
CA GLU A 473 -5.77 -20.44 -23.50
C GLU A 473 -5.76 -20.46 -21.97
N ILE A 474 -4.84 -19.73 -21.34
CA ILE A 474 -4.66 -19.65 -19.89
C ILE A 474 -4.93 -18.23 -19.42
N ARG A 475 -5.73 -18.09 -18.35
CA ARG A 475 -6.03 -16.82 -17.69
C ARG A 475 -5.85 -16.97 -16.20
N ALA A 476 -5.34 -15.93 -15.54
CA ALA A 476 -5.39 -15.87 -14.10
C ALA A 476 -6.77 -15.34 -13.66
N TRP A 477 -7.25 -15.80 -12.51
CA TRP A 477 -8.51 -15.35 -11.94
C TRP A 477 -8.37 -15.01 -10.45
N ALA A 478 -9.17 -14.05 -9.99
CA ALA A 478 -9.29 -13.67 -8.59
C ALA A 478 -10.75 -13.71 -8.13
N GLU A 479 -10.95 -14.09 -6.87
CA GLU A 479 -12.25 -14.13 -6.22
C GLU A 479 -12.17 -13.40 -4.88
N ASP A 480 -13.17 -12.59 -4.60
CA ASP A 480 -13.36 -11.87 -3.33
C ASP A 480 -14.34 -12.64 -2.41
N TYR A 481 -14.79 -11.97 -1.36
CA TYR A 481 -15.74 -12.52 -0.41
C TYR A 481 -17.21 -12.22 -0.75
N LEU A 482 -17.51 -11.46 -1.81
CA LEU A 482 -18.88 -11.10 -2.15
C LEU A 482 -19.63 -12.33 -2.73
N PRO A 483 -20.73 -12.80 -2.09
CA PRO A 483 -21.41 -14.01 -2.54
C PRO A 483 -22.04 -13.87 -3.93
N GLY A 484 -21.83 -14.85 -4.79
CA GLY A 484 -22.46 -14.92 -6.12
C GLY A 484 -21.83 -14.00 -7.18
N ARG A 485 -20.73 -13.32 -6.86
CA ARG A 485 -19.96 -12.53 -7.83
C ARG A 485 -19.17 -13.45 -8.76
N GLU A 486 -19.10 -13.09 -10.04
CA GLU A 486 -18.26 -13.78 -11.03
C GLU A 486 -16.78 -13.50 -10.77
N ARG A 487 -15.91 -14.46 -11.14
CA ARG A 487 -14.46 -14.30 -11.02
C ARG A 487 -13.97 -13.16 -11.91
N SER A 488 -13.00 -12.40 -11.42
CA SER A 488 -12.28 -11.42 -12.22
C SER A 488 -11.11 -12.09 -12.94
N TYR A 489 -10.82 -11.71 -14.18
CA TYR A 489 -9.84 -12.39 -15.03
C TYR A 489 -8.75 -11.45 -15.56
N SER A 490 -7.53 -11.98 -15.70
CA SER A 490 -6.43 -11.30 -16.39
C SER A 490 -6.57 -11.35 -17.91
N ALA A 491 -5.62 -10.71 -18.62
CA ALA A 491 -5.38 -11.01 -20.01
C ALA A 491 -5.07 -12.50 -20.22
N ALA A 492 -5.41 -13.00 -21.40
CA ALA A 492 -5.19 -14.39 -21.78
C ALA A 492 -3.80 -14.61 -22.38
N PHE A 493 -3.25 -15.79 -22.09
CA PHE A 493 -1.99 -16.30 -22.63
C PHE A 493 -2.27 -17.56 -23.43
N VAL A 494 -1.54 -17.75 -24.53
CA VAL A 494 -1.67 -18.93 -25.37
C VAL A 494 -0.44 -19.82 -25.20
N LEU A 495 -0.66 -21.06 -24.77
CA LEU A 495 0.39 -22.08 -24.72
C LEU A 495 0.11 -23.16 -25.76
N HIS A 496 1.07 -23.40 -26.64
CA HIS A 496 1.08 -24.55 -27.53
C HIS A 496 1.86 -25.68 -26.88
N VAL A 497 1.14 -26.59 -26.23
CA VAL A 497 1.75 -27.72 -25.53
C VAL A 497 2.02 -28.84 -26.53
N LEU A 498 3.28 -29.23 -26.65
CA LEU A 498 3.74 -30.32 -27.50
C LEU A 498 4.31 -31.47 -26.66
N ASN A 499 4.17 -32.71 -27.13
CA ASN A 499 4.93 -33.83 -26.55
C ASN A 499 6.42 -33.72 -26.92
N SER A 500 7.27 -34.54 -26.30
CA SER A 500 8.72 -34.54 -26.53
C SER A 500 9.12 -34.64 -28.01
N THR A 501 8.42 -35.47 -28.79
CA THR A 501 8.74 -35.73 -30.21
C THR A 501 8.36 -34.54 -31.10
N ASP A 502 7.14 -34.03 -30.95
CA ASP A 502 6.65 -32.88 -31.72
C ASP A 502 7.40 -31.61 -31.36
N HIS A 503 7.75 -31.43 -30.08
CA HIS A 503 8.61 -30.33 -29.66
C HIS A 503 10.00 -30.43 -30.29
N ALA A 504 10.58 -31.62 -30.42
CA ALA A 504 11.87 -31.80 -31.09
C ALA A 504 11.81 -31.45 -32.59
N LEU A 505 10.72 -31.80 -33.27
CA LEU A 505 10.49 -31.41 -34.66
C LEU A 505 10.37 -29.90 -34.80
N TRP A 506 9.53 -29.28 -33.97
CA TRP A 506 9.36 -27.83 -33.94
C TRP A 506 10.69 -27.11 -33.67
N LEU A 507 11.47 -27.57 -32.70
CA LEU A 507 12.75 -26.95 -32.36
C LEU A 507 13.78 -27.13 -33.49
N THR A 508 13.77 -28.29 -34.16
CA THR A 508 14.60 -28.53 -35.35
C THR A 508 14.24 -27.57 -36.49
N GLU A 509 12.95 -27.28 -36.69
CA GLU A 509 12.50 -26.26 -37.64
C GLU A 509 12.96 -24.85 -37.24
N GLN A 510 12.92 -24.51 -35.94
CA GLN A 510 13.45 -23.23 -35.45
C GLN A 510 14.96 -23.11 -35.66
N PHE A 511 15.73 -24.18 -35.44
CA PHE A 511 17.16 -24.22 -35.76
C PHE A 511 17.41 -24.01 -37.26
N GLY A 512 16.56 -24.56 -38.13
CA GLY A 512 16.61 -24.31 -39.57
C GLY A 512 16.38 -22.84 -39.92
N LYS A 513 15.31 -22.24 -39.39
CA LYS A 513 15.00 -20.81 -39.58
C LYS A 513 16.13 -19.90 -39.07
N TRP A 514 16.69 -20.25 -37.92
CA TRP A 514 17.84 -19.54 -37.35
C TRP A 514 19.08 -19.64 -38.26
N LEU A 515 19.36 -20.84 -38.80
CA LEU A 515 20.51 -21.06 -39.67
C LEU A 515 20.38 -20.27 -40.99
N ASP A 516 19.18 -20.18 -41.55
CA ASP A 516 18.91 -19.37 -42.73
C ASP A 516 19.16 -17.87 -42.45
N ALA A 517 18.74 -17.36 -41.28
CA ALA A 517 19.03 -15.99 -40.86
C ALA A 517 20.54 -15.75 -40.60
N ALA A 518 21.24 -16.74 -40.06
CA ALA A 518 22.70 -16.68 -39.90
C ALA A 518 23.41 -16.64 -41.26
N ARG A 519 22.94 -17.42 -42.26
CA ARG A 519 23.44 -17.38 -43.63
C ARG A 519 23.19 -16.03 -44.31
N GLU A 520 22.03 -15.41 -44.10
CA GLU A 520 21.77 -14.05 -44.61
C GLU A 520 22.77 -13.04 -44.02
N THR A 521 23.09 -13.17 -42.72
CA THR A 521 24.08 -12.32 -42.04
C THR A 521 25.49 -12.53 -42.61
N TYR A 522 25.85 -13.78 -42.92
CA TYR A 522 27.09 -14.14 -43.61
C TYR A 522 27.14 -13.61 -45.05
N GLU A 523 26.07 -13.73 -45.82
CA GLU A 523 25.99 -13.17 -47.18
C GLU A 523 26.13 -11.65 -47.18
N ARG A 524 25.52 -10.98 -46.20
CA ARG A 524 25.70 -9.54 -45.99
C ARG A 524 27.15 -9.20 -45.68
N GLU A 525 27.82 -9.99 -44.83
CA GLU A 525 29.25 -9.83 -44.55
C GLU A 525 30.11 -9.99 -45.81
N GLN A 526 29.79 -10.94 -46.70
CA GLN A 526 30.47 -11.08 -47.99
C GLN A 526 30.29 -9.84 -48.89
N GLN A 527 29.09 -9.25 -48.91
CA GLN A 527 28.83 -8.02 -49.68
C GLN A 527 29.61 -6.82 -49.14
N LEU A 528 29.68 -6.66 -47.81
CA LEU A 528 30.49 -5.64 -47.17
C LEU A 528 31.98 -5.84 -47.47
N HIS A 529 32.46 -7.08 -47.37
CA HIS A 529 33.83 -7.43 -47.71
C HIS A 529 34.18 -7.14 -49.19
N GLN A 530 33.27 -7.41 -50.12
CA GLN A 530 33.47 -7.08 -51.53
C GLN A 530 33.57 -5.57 -51.74
N THR A 531 32.74 -4.79 -51.04
CA THR A 531 32.80 -3.32 -51.09
C THR A 531 34.10 -2.79 -50.46
N ASN A 532 34.56 -3.38 -49.36
CA ASN A 532 35.84 -3.02 -48.73
C ASN A 532 37.04 -3.35 -49.64
N LYS A 533 36.99 -4.46 -50.39
CA LYS A 533 37.97 -4.78 -51.44
C LYS A 533 37.98 -3.74 -52.56
N GLU A 534 36.82 -3.34 -53.06
CA GLU A 534 36.73 -2.28 -54.08
C GLU A 534 37.33 -0.96 -53.58
N LEU A 535 37.06 -0.58 -52.32
CA LEU A 535 37.65 0.60 -51.69
C LEU A 535 39.16 0.46 -51.53
N ARG A 536 39.65 -0.75 -51.22
CA ARG A 536 41.06 -1.06 -51.06
C ARG A 536 41.84 -1.00 -52.38
N ASP A 537 41.22 -1.37 -53.49
CA ASP A 537 41.84 -1.35 -54.81
C ASP A 537 41.97 0.08 -55.40
N LEU A 538 41.38 1.09 -54.75
CA LEU A 538 41.55 2.50 -55.14
C LEU A 538 42.97 3.02 -54.87
N ALA A 539 43.46 3.88 -55.76
CA ALA A 539 44.72 4.58 -55.54
C ALA A 539 44.66 5.50 -54.30
N ALA A 540 45.79 5.72 -53.62
CA ALA A 540 45.85 6.47 -52.36
C ALA A 540 45.18 7.85 -52.45
N THR A 541 45.41 8.56 -53.56
CA THR A 541 44.83 9.89 -53.82
C THR A 541 43.33 9.85 -54.09
N GLU A 542 42.80 8.73 -54.58
CA GLU A 542 41.37 8.55 -54.80
C GLU A 542 40.64 8.13 -53.52
N LEU A 543 41.27 7.30 -52.70
CA LEU A 543 40.77 6.91 -51.38
C LEU A 543 40.60 8.12 -50.44
N ASP A 544 41.50 9.10 -50.58
CA ASP A 544 41.48 10.35 -49.80
C ASP A 544 40.38 11.34 -50.23
N ARG A 545 39.62 11.06 -51.31
CA ARG A 545 38.48 11.89 -51.70
C ARG A 545 37.42 11.87 -50.58
N PRO A 546 36.79 13.02 -50.25
CA PRO A 546 35.76 13.08 -49.21
C PRO A 546 34.60 12.10 -49.41
N GLU A 547 34.24 11.81 -50.67
CA GLU A 547 33.21 10.84 -51.02
C GLU A 547 33.60 9.41 -50.61
N ASN A 548 34.83 8.99 -50.88
CA ASN A 548 35.33 7.66 -50.52
C ASN A 548 35.58 7.54 -49.02
N ARG A 549 36.04 8.59 -48.34
CA ARG A 549 36.12 8.62 -46.86
C ARG A 549 34.75 8.50 -46.20
N ARG A 550 33.71 9.15 -46.76
CA ARG A 550 32.31 8.95 -46.33
C ARG A 550 31.84 7.53 -46.61
N ARG A 551 32.26 6.92 -47.73
CA ARG A 551 31.91 5.54 -48.09
C ARG A 551 32.54 4.54 -47.12
N ILE A 552 33.80 4.71 -46.73
CA ILE A 552 34.46 3.92 -45.68
C ILE A 552 33.75 4.11 -44.33
N SER A 553 33.43 5.35 -43.95
CA SER A 553 32.70 5.62 -42.69
C SER A 553 31.30 4.99 -42.68
N ARG A 554 30.63 4.89 -43.84
CA ARG A 554 29.36 4.15 -43.97
C ARG A 554 29.59 2.66 -43.84
N GLN A 555 30.61 2.10 -44.49
CA GLN A 555 30.97 0.70 -44.33
C GLN A 555 31.25 0.36 -42.86
N ALA A 556 32.01 1.16 -42.13
CA ALA A 556 32.21 0.96 -40.68
C ALA A 556 30.89 0.91 -39.89
N ALA A 557 29.91 1.75 -40.22
CA ALA A 557 28.60 1.71 -39.58
C ALA A 557 27.78 0.48 -40.00
N ASP A 558 27.88 0.05 -41.26
CA ASP A 558 27.24 -1.15 -41.78
C ASP A 558 27.84 -2.43 -41.16
N GLU A 559 29.16 -2.49 -40.96
CA GLU A 559 29.86 -3.56 -40.22
C GLU A 559 29.36 -3.63 -38.77
N GLN A 560 29.29 -2.49 -38.08
CA GLN A 560 28.80 -2.44 -36.70
C GLN A 560 27.33 -2.90 -36.60
N ALA A 561 26.50 -2.50 -37.58
CA ALA A 561 25.12 -2.93 -37.66
C ALA A 561 24.99 -4.43 -37.96
N ASN A 562 25.92 -5.00 -38.75
CA ASN A 562 25.96 -6.45 -39.02
C ASN A 562 26.41 -7.23 -37.78
N ALA A 563 27.42 -6.74 -37.07
CA ALA A 563 27.88 -7.30 -35.80
C ALA A 563 26.73 -7.39 -34.77
N GLY A 564 25.96 -6.30 -34.61
CA GLY A 564 24.78 -6.30 -33.72
C GLY A 564 23.66 -7.24 -34.16
N ARG A 565 23.53 -7.57 -35.45
CA ARG A 565 22.59 -8.61 -35.92
C ARG A 565 23.09 -10.00 -35.56
N LEU A 566 24.38 -10.27 -35.77
CA LEU A 566 24.98 -11.55 -35.41
C LEU A 566 24.89 -11.80 -33.90
N ASP A 567 25.12 -10.76 -33.10
CA ASP A 567 24.95 -10.78 -31.64
C ASP A 567 23.52 -11.18 -31.21
N ALA A 568 22.50 -10.49 -31.75
CA ALA A 568 21.10 -10.84 -31.50
C ALA A 568 20.73 -12.26 -31.99
N LEU A 569 21.35 -12.73 -33.09
CA LEU A 569 21.19 -14.10 -33.55
C LEU A 569 21.86 -15.10 -32.60
N ASN A 570 23.03 -14.79 -32.05
CA ASN A 570 23.68 -15.65 -31.07
C ASN A 570 22.79 -15.81 -29.83
N ASP A 571 22.20 -14.74 -29.32
CA ASP A 571 21.24 -14.80 -28.20
C ASP A 571 20.04 -15.69 -28.52
N ALA A 572 19.45 -15.55 -29.70
CA ALA A 572 18.35 -16.42 -30.15
C ALA A 572 18.79 -17.89 -30.24
N GLY A 573 19.98 -18.15 -30.79
CA GLY A 573 20.56 -19.48 -30.90
C GLY A 573 20.83 -20.12 -29.53
N ARG A 574 21.34 -19.34 -28.57
CA ARG A 574 21.57 -19.77 -27.18
C ARG A 574 20.25 -20.23 -26.54
N ARG A 575 19.16 -19.45 -26.70
CA ARG A 575 17.83 -19.83 -26.20
C ARG A 575 17.29 -21.10 -26.86
N LEU A 576 17.52 -21.31 -28.17
CA LEU A 576 17.11 -22.55 -28.83
C LEU A 576 17.87 -23.77 -28.28
N VAL A 577 19.18 -23.65 -28.06
CA VAL A 577 19.97 -24.74 -27.44
C VAL A 577 19.50 -25.00 -26.02
N GLU A 578 19.23 -23.97 -25.23
CA GLU A 578 18.69 -24.09 -23.88
C GLU A 578 17.34 -24.82 -23.86
N GLN A 579 16.41 -24.46 -24.76
CA GLN A 579 15.16 -25.19 -24.96
C GLN A 579 15.40 -26.65 -25.39
N GLY A 580 16.42 -26.90 -26.20
CA GLY A 580 16.86 -28.24 -26.57
C GLY A 580 17.31 -29.08 -25.37
N THR A 581 17.96 -28.47 -24.37
CA THR A 581 18.39 -29.19 -23.17
C THR A 581 17.24 -29.74 -22.33
N ARG A 582 16.05 -29.12 -22.40
CA ARG A 582 14.84 -29.55 -21.67
C ARG A 582 14.20 -30.80 -22.28
N ASN A 583 14.49 -31.09 -23.55
CA ASN A 583 13.83 -32.16 -24.28
C ASN A 583 14.74 -33.42 -24.32
N PRO A 584 14.29 -34.58 -23.80
CA PRO A 584 15.06 -35.82 -23.82
C PRO A 584 15.34 -36.36 -25.23
N GLU A 585 14.67 -35.83 -26.26
CA GLU A 585 14.90 -36.23 -27.64
C GLU A 585 16.19 -35.65 -28.25
N PHE A 586 16.83 -34.67 -27.63
CA PHE A 586 18.13 -34.17 -28.09
C PHE A 586 19.28 -34.89 -27.40
N ASP A 587 20.30 -35.25 -28.18
CA ASP A 587 21.52 -35.84 -27.66
C ASP A 587 22.53 -34.77 -27.23
N ALA A 588 23.27 -35.08 -26.16
CA ALA A 588 24.20 -34.13 -25.56
C ALA A 588 25.38 -33.77 -26.50
N GLU A 589 25.83 -34.69 -27.34
CA GLU A 589 26.96 -34.45 -28.26
C GLU A 589 26.62 -33.40 -29.33
N ARG A 590 25.42 -33.47 -29.92
CA ARG A 590 24.97 -32.48 -30.89
C ARG A 590 24.68 -31.12 -30.26
N LEU A 591 24.04 -31.10 -29.08
CA LEU A 591 23.81 -29.84 -28.35
C LEU A 591 25.14 -29.18 -27.96
N GLU A 592 26.16 -29.96 -27.59
CA GLU A 592 27.52 -29.46 -27.32
C GLU A 592 28.19 -28.90 -28.57
N SER A 593 28.04 -29.59 -29.69
CA SER A 593 28.57 -29.13 -30.96
C SER A 593 27.91 -27.81 -31.40
N TRP A 594 26.60 -27.70 -31.22
CA TRP A 594 25.84 -26.46 -31.44
C TRP A 594 26.28 -25.33 -30.52
N ALA A 595 26.38 -25.59 -29.21
CA ALA A 595 26.86 -24.63 -28.22
C ALA A 595 28.27 -24.14 -28.54
N THR A 596 29.15 -25.04 -28.98
CA THR A 596 30.53 -24.73 -29.39
C THR A 596 30.54 -23.80 -30.60
N MET A 597 29.72 -24.08 -31.61
CA MET A 597 29.62 -23.24 -32.81
C MET A 597 29.03 -21.87 -32.50
N LEU A 598 28.01 -21.79 -31.64
CA LEU A 598 27.49 -20.52 -31.14
C LEU A 598 28.57 -19.72 -30.41
N GLN A 599 29.39 -20.36 -29.57
CA GLN A 599 30.49 -19.68 -28.89
C GLN A 599 31.53 -19.12 -29.88
N MET A 600 31.80 -19.82 -30.99
CA MET A 600 32.68 -19.31 -32.05
C MET A 600 32.07 -18.12 -32.80
N LEU A 601 30.76 -18.16 -33.08
CA LEU A 601 30.04 -17.02 -33.68
C LEU A 601 29.98 -15.81 -32.74
N ASP A 602 29.88 -16.06 -31.44
CA ASP A 602 29.94 -15.06 -30.37
C ASP A 602 31.30 -14.35 -30.35
N ASP A 603 32.39 -15.12 -30.38
CA ASP A 603 33.74 -14.57 -30.48
C ASP A 603 33.93 -13.73 -31.77
N ILE A 604 33.30 -14.11 -32.88
CA ILE A 604 33.30 -13.32 -34.12
C ILE A 604 32.52 -12.00 -33.93
N ALA A 605 31.33 -12.06 -33.35
CA ALA A 605 30.43 -10.91 -33.18
C ALA A 605 30.95 -9.89 -32.16
N GLU A 606 31.46 -10.33 -31.01
CA GLU A 606 31.89 -9.44 -29.92
C GLU A 606 33.27 -8.83 -30.15
N LYS A 607 34.18 -9.56 -30.80
CA LYS A 607 35.61 -9.18 -30.88
C LYS A 607 36.04 -8.83 -32.30
N ARG A 608 35.75 -9.68 -33.28
CA ARG A 608 36.36 -9.58 -34.62
C ARG A 608 35.63 -8.61 -35.54
N MET A 609 34.31 -8.68 -35.64
CA MET A 609 33.53 -7.73 -36.47
C MET A 609 33.66 -6.27 -35.98
N PRO A 610 33.62 -5.97 -34.66
CA PRO A 610 33.87 -4.62 -34.16
C PRO A 610 35.30 -4.13 -34.45
N SER A 611 36.30 -5.02 -34.40
CA SER A 611 37.67 -4.68 -34.80
C SER A 611 37.74 -4.20 -36.27
N VAL A 612 37.07 -4.90 -37.19
CA VAL A 612 36.97 -4.48 -38.60
C VAL A 612 36.29 -3.11 -38.72
N ALA A 613 35.17 -2.90 -38.02
CA ALA A 613 34.47 -1.62 -38.01
C ALA A 613 35.35 -0.47 -37.49
N ASP A 614 36.11 -0.70 -36.42
CA ASP A 614 37.05 0.27 -35.85
C ASP A 614 38.22 0.56 -36.79
N LEU A 615 38.80 -0.45 -37.44
CA LEU A 615 39.86 -0.28 -38.44
C LEU A 615 39.37 0.52 -39.66
N LEU A 616 38.14 0.30 -40.12
CA LEU A 616 37.52 1.11 -41.17
C LEU A 616 37.28 2.56 -40.71
N LYS A 617 36.82 2.76 -39.47
CA LYS A 617 36.63 4.09 -38.88
C LYS A 617 37.95 4.85 -38.74
N GLU A 618 39.01 4.18 -38.29
CA GLU A 618 40.38 4.70 -38.26
C GLU A 618 40.86 5.01 -39.68
N SER A 619 40.63 4.13 -40.65
CA SER A 619 40.96 4.38 -42.06
C SER A 619 40.22 5.60 -42.61
N SER A 620 38.95 5.83 -42.23
CA SER A 620 38.18 7.00 -42.66
C SER A 620 38.69 8.33 -42.08
N SER A 621 39.36 8.30 -40.93
CA SER A 621 39.83 9.47 -40.18
C SER A 621 41.35 9.70 -40.25
N ALA A 622 42.12 8.74 -40.76
CA ALA A 622 43.57 8.82 -40.92
C ALA A 622 44.01 9.94 -41.87
N ALA A 623 45.16 10.57 -41.58
CA ALA A 623 45.71 11.66 -42.41
C ALA A 623 45.96 11.20 -43.86
N GLY A 624 45.47 11.97 -44.84
CA GLY A 624 45.64 11.67 -46.27
C GLY A 624 47.10 11.73 -46.72
N ALA A 625 47.40 11.09 -47.85
CA ALA A 625 48.72 11.13 -48.48
C ALA A 625 49.09 12.58 -48.82
N LYS A 626 50.12 13.12 -48.17
CA LYS A 626 50.70 14.42 -48.57
C LYS A 626 51.28 14.30 -49.97
N PRO A 627 50.83 15.09 -50.96
CA PRO A 627 51.43 15.06 -52.29
C PRO A 627 52.85 15.64 -52.22
N GLY A 628 53.86 14.81 -52.49
CA GLY A 628 55.20 15.27 -52.89
C GLY A 628 56.20 15.56 -51.77
N GLN A 629 56.49 14.59 -50.90
CA GLN A 629 57.73 14.64 -50.11
C GLN A 629 58.46 13.28 -50.20
N ALA A 630 59.60 13.28 -50.90
CA ALA A 630 60.53 12.16 -50.87
C ALA A 630 61.04 11.95 -49.43
N PRO A 631 61.22 10.70 -48.96
CA PRO A 631 61.73 10.45 -47.63
C PRO A 631 63.21 10.87 -47.57
N ASP A 632 63.54 11.70 -46.58
CA ASP A 632 64.92 12.01 -46.20
C ASP A 632 65.58 10.72 -45.67
N PRO A 633 66.69 10.23 -46.25
CA PRO A 633 67.31 8.97 -45.85
C PRO A 633 67.98 8.98 -44.45
N ASN A 634 67.87 10.07 -43.67
CA ASN A 634 68.69 10.25 -42.47
C ASN A 634 67.95 10.50 -41.14
N ALA A 635 66.66 10.20 -41.02
CA ALA A 635 65.99 10.22 -39.73
C ALA A 635 66.19 8.89 -38.97
N LYS A 636 67.01 8.92 -37.91
CA LYS A 636 67.20 7.81 -36.95
C LYS A 636 65.91 7.52 -36.15
N PRO A 637 65.70 6.26 -35.72
CA PRO A 637 64.52 5.89 -34.93
C PRO A 637 64.69 6.38 -33.49
N SER A 638 63.82 7.28 -33.04
CA SER A 638 63.57 7.53 -31.63
C SER A 638 62.38 6.70 -31.20
N GLY A 639 62.64 5.65 -30.43
CA GLY A 639 61.59 4.92 -29.73
C GLY A 639 60.99 5.79 -28.64
N ASP A 640 59.67 5.80 -28.56
CA ASP A 640 58.93 5.81 -27.31
C ASP A 640 57.47 5.44 -27.61
N ALA A 641 57.06 4.28 -27.10
CA ALA A 641 55.68 3.83 -27.07
C ALA A 641 54.98 4.45 -25.85
N PRO A 642 53.75 4.97 -25.97
CA PRO A 642 52.91 5.20 -24.81
C PRO A 642 52.20 3.90 -24.43
N LYS A 643 52.53 3.40 -23.25
CA LYS A 643 51.83 2.31 -22.56
C LYS A 643 50.38 2.73 -22.29
N THR A 644 49.42 1.92 -22.73
CA THR A 644 48.05 1.95 -22.23
C THR A 644 48.01 1.26 -20.85
N ALA A 645 47.85 2.07 -19.81
CA ALA A 645 47.58 1.59 -18.46
C ALA A 645 46.06 1.45 -18.28
N SER A 646 45.64 0.21 -18.02
CA SER A 646 44.40 -0.14 -17.35
C SER A 646 44.31 0.59 -16.00
N ASN A 647 43.16 1.18 -15.70
CA ASN A 647 42.73 1.47 -14.34
C ASN A 647 41.21 1.34 -14.24
N SER A 648 40.78 0.39 -13.42
CA SER A 648 39.42 0.25 -12.87
C SER A 648 39.12 1.38 -11.85
N PRO A 649 37.84 1.62 -11.51
CA PRO A 649 37.37 2.88 -10.94
C PRO A 649 37.41 2.88 -9.40
N THR A 650 37.62 4.07 -8.83
CA THR A 650 37.24 4.39 -7.44
C THR A 650 36.51 5.72 -7.43
N ASP A 651 35.43 5.75 -6.64
CA ASP A 651 34.48 6.85 -6.41
C ASP A 651 35.11 8.22 -6.16
N PRO A 652 34.34 9.29 -6.44
CA PRO A 652 34.32 10.38 -5.47
C PRO A 652 32.92 10.90 -5.13
N ALA A 653 32.79 11.22 -3.84
CA ALA A 653 31.69 11.93 -3.22
C ALA A 653 31.59 13.42 -3.66
N LYS A 654 30.34 13.92 -3.58
CA LYS A 654 29.78 15.28 -3.68
C LYS A 654 30.66 16.47 -3.20
N PRO A 655 30.40 17.69 -3.74
CA PRO A 655 29.53 18.62 -3.01
C PRO A 655 28.45 19.36 -3.86
N ALA A 656 27.46 19.88 -3.13
CA ALA A 656 26.29 20.68 -3.50
C ALA A 656 26.61 21.96 -4.32
N GLY A 657 25.72 22.63 -5.05
CA GLY A 657 24.28 22.49 -5.29
C GLY A 657 23.74 23.84 -5.80
N GLN A 658 23.02 23.86 -6.93
CA GLN A 658 21.80 24.66 -7.22
C GLN A 658 21.49 24.70 -8.74
N SER A 659 20.47 23.92 -9.10
CA SER A 659 19.36 24.23 -10.01
C SER A 659 19.61 25.12 -11.25
N GLN A 660 19.75 24.46 -12.40
CA GLN A 660 19.06 24.80 -13.66
C GLN A 660 19.00 23.51 -14.50
N GLY A 661 17.79 23.00 -14.74
CA GLY A 661 17.58 21.72 -15.43
C GLY A 661 17.79 21.83 -16.95
N PRO A 662 18.42 20.83 -17.61
CA PRO A 662 18.48 20.77 -19.07
C PRO A 662 17.18 20.22 -19.67
N PRO A 663 16.83 20.60 -20.92
CA PRO A 663 15.54 20.29 -21.54
C PRO A 663 15.43 18.84 -22.03
N LYS A 664 14.19 18.31 -21.98
CA LYS A 664 13.76 17.06 -22.63
C LYS A 664 14.08 17.09 -24.14
N PRO A 665 14.54 15.98 -24.75
CA PRO A 665 14.38 15.76 -26.18
C PRO A 665 12.91 15.36 -26.45
N GLU A 666 12.18 16.24 -27.12
CA GLU A 666 10.86 15.95 -27.67
C GLU A 666 10.99 14.94 -28.83
N ALA A 667 10.14 13.92 -28.78
CA ALA A 667 9.88 13.04 -29.92
C ALA A 667 9.18 13.85 -31.04
N PRO A 668 9.57 13.71 -32.32
CA PRO A 668 8.85 14.35 -33.41
C PRO A 668 7.50 13.66 -33.61
N SER A 669 6.43 14.42 -33.36
CA SER A 669 5.05 14.07 -33.67
C SER A 669 4.83 14.04 -35.18
N ILE A 670 4.53 12.88 -35.74
CA ILE A 670 4.00 12.75 -37.11
C ILE A 670 2.47 12.71 -37.02
N LYS A 671 1.82 13.72 -37.59
CA LYS A 671 0.38 13.74 -37.84
C LYS A 671 0.06 13.06 -39.17
N ASN A 672 -1.00 12.27 -39.13
CA ASN A 672 -1.72 11.63 -40.23
C ASN A 672 -1.77 12.44 -41.55
N GLY A 673 -1.49 11.75 -42.66
CA GLY A 673 -1.75 12.18 -44.02
C GLY A 673 -1.98 10.97 -44.93
N GLU A 674 -3.00 11.07 -45.78
CA GLU A 674 -3.65 10.02 -46.57
C GLU A 674 -2.79 9.25 -47.59
N LEU A 675 -3.23 8.01 -47.85
CA LEU A 675 -2.78 7.08 -48.90
C LEU A 675 -3.01 7.61 -50.33
N PRO A 676 -2.07 7.39 -51.27
CA PRO A 676 -2.37 7.39 -52.71
C PRO A 676 -2.60 5.96 -53.24
N ALA A 677 -3.57 5.86 -54.15
CA ALA A 677 -4.11 4.64 -54.74
C ALA A 677 -3.21 3.96 -55.79
N ALA A 678 -3.44 2.65 -55.96
CA ALA A 678 -2.83 1.74 -56.94
C ALA A 678 -3.23 2.05 -58.40
N PRO A 679 -2.38 1.72 -59.40
CA PRO A 679 -2.79 1.60 -60.79
C PRO A 679 -3.26 0.18 -61.13
N GLY A 680 -4.44 0.08 -61.74
CA GLY A 680 -5.07 -1.15 -62.24
C GLY A 680 -4.54 -1.62 -63.61
N PRO A 681 -5.08 -2.74 -64.15
CA PRO A 681 -4.42 -3.61 -65.13
C PRO A 681 -4.76 -3.28 -66.59
N PRO A 682 -3.93 -3.71 -67.57
CA PRO A 682 -4.38 -3.85 -68.96
C PRO A 682 -4.95 -5.26 -69.25
N LYS A 683 -6.03 -5.31 -70.05
CA LYS A 683 -6.66 -6.54 -70.63
C LYS A 683 -6.07 -6.86 -72.04
N PRO A 684 -6.61 -7.84 -72.81
CA PRO A 684 -6.05 -9.17 -73.04
C PRO A 684 -5.56 -9.39 -74.49
N VAL A 685 -4.75 -10.42 -74.76
CA VAL A 685 -4.46 -10.89 -76.13
C VAL A 685 -4.72 -12.40 -76.23
N ASP A 686 -5.42 -12.75 -77.30
CA ASP A 686 -6.06 -14.04 -77.61
C ASP A 686 -5.06 -15.17 -77.95
N PRO A 687 -5.34 -16.46 -77.62
CA PRO A 687 -4.40 -17.57 -77.65
C PRO A 687 -4.54 -18.44 -78.91
N ASN A 688 -4.22 -17.90 -80.11
CA ASN A 688 -4.15 -18.74 -81.31
C ASN A 688 -3.31 -18.16 -82.47
N ALA A 689 -1.99 -18.15 -82.35
CA ALA A 689 -1.10 -17.88 -83.48
C ALA A 689 0.23 -18.67 -83.42
N GLU A 690 0.46 -19.51 -84.43
CA GLU A 690 1.74 -20.11 -84.86
C GLU A 690 1.81 -19.98 -86.40
N PRO A 691 2.95 -20.18 -87.10
CA PRO A 691 4.38 -20.19 -86.71
C PRO A 691 5.30 -19.42 -87.72
N ALA A 692 6.61 -19.29 -87.43
CA ALA A 692 7.74 -19.58 -88.37
C ALA A 692 9.12 -19.23 -87.77
N LYS A 693 10.07 -20.18 -87.87
CA LYS A 693 11.52 -20.07 -87.58
C LYS A 693 12.27 -19.38 -88.74
N PRO A 694 13.54 -18.91 -88.56
CA PRO A 694 14.70 -19.82 -88.68
C PRO A 694 15.87 -19.58 -87.69
N VAL A 695 16.62 -20.66 -87.46
CA VAL A 695 17.93 -20.82 -86.75
C VAL A 695 19.11 -20.52 -87.72
N PRO A 696 20.42 -20.38 -87.33
CA PRO A 696 21.23 -21.33 -86.49
C PRO A 696 22.30 -20.69 -85.53
N SER A 697 22.51 -21.22 -84.31
CA SER A 697 23.49 -22.23 -83.82
C SER A 697 24.76 -21.68 -83.15
N ILE A 698 24.99 -22.03 -81.88
CA ILE A 698 26.30 -22.13 -81.21
C ILE A 698 26.31 -23.43 -80.39
N ALA A 699 27.46 -24.12 -80.41
CA ALA A 699 27.65 -25.49 -80.00
C ALA A 699 27.99 -25.67 -78.51
N ASP A 700 27.45 -26.73 -77.92
CA ASP A 700 27.87 -27.36 -76.66
C ASP A 700 29.02 -28.35 -76.89
N ASN A 701 29.85 -28.52 -75.87
CA ASN A 701 30.74 -29.67 -75.71
C ASN A 701 30.85 -30.02 -74.21
N GLU A 702 30.00 -30.93 -73.76
CA GLU A 702 30.14 -31.62 -72.49
C GLU A 702 31.13 -32.80 -72.61
N LYS A 703 31.84 -33.08 -71.51
CA LYS A 703 32.42 -34.41 -71.26
C LYS A 703 32.06 -34.85 -69.85
N GLY A 704 31.16 -35.84 -69.79
CA GLY A 704 30.82 -36.56 -68.57
C GLY A 704 31.93 -37.52 -68.12
N TYR A 705 31.98 -37.75 -66.82
CA TYR A 705 32.73 -38.83 -66.19
C TYR A 705 31.78 -39.66 -65.32
N LEU A 706 31.44 -40.83 -65.82
CA LEU A 706 31.02 -41.98 -65.01
C LEU A 706 31.80 -43.19 -65.51
N LYS A 707 32.64 -43.78 -64.65
CA LYS A 707 32.83 -45.23 -64.57
C LYS A 707 33.18 -45.64 -63.13
N PRO A 708 32.75 -46.85 -62.72
CA PRO A 708 32.64 -47.27 -61.33
C PRO A 708 33.95 -47.90 -60.82
N ILE A 709 34.17 -47.87 -59.51
CA ILE A 709 35.20 -48.69 -58.85
C ILE A 709 34.51 -49.60 -57.84
N GLU A 710 34.74 -50.89 -58.03
CA GLU A 710 34.29 -52.01 -57.21
C GLU A 710 34.90 -51.96 -55.80
N ALA A 711 34.08 -52.26 -54.79
CA ALA A 711 34.52 -52.54 -53.43
C ALA A 711 34.78 -54.04 -53.25
N LYS A 712 35.89 -54.39 -52.58
CA LYS A 712 36.05 -55.66 -51.86
C LYS A 712 36.63 -55.39 -50.47
N PRO A 713 36.34 -56.26 -49.49
CA PRO A 713 36.24 -55.89 -48.09
C PRO A 713 37.56 -56.08 -47.32
N GLU A 714 37.75 -55.28 -46.27
CA GLU A 714 38.77 -55.53 -45.24
C GLU A 714 38.13 -55.63 -43.85
N GLU A 715 38.59 -56.61 -43.10
CA GLU A 715 38.39 -56.84 -41.67
C GLU A 715 39.76 -57.27 -41.08
N PRO A 716 39.99 -57.31 -39.75
CA PRO A 716 40.63 -56.25 -38.98
C PRO A 716 41.99 -56.65 -38.35
N GLY A 717 42.83 -55.68 -37.92
CA GLY A 717 44.02 -55.98 -37.12
C GLY A 717 44.90 -54.81 -36.65
N ALA A 718 44.74 -54.40 -35.38
CA ALA A 718 45.73 -54.05 -34.33
C ALA A 718 46.91 -53.05 -34.58
N PRO A 719 47.42 -52.38 -33.50
CA PRO A 719 47.85 -50.97 -33.53
C PRO A 719 49.33 -50.72 -33.80
N LYS A 720 49.68 -49.52 -34.30
CA LYS A 720 51.08 -49.03 -34.37
C LYS A 720 51.31 -47.76 -33.54
N LYS A 721 52.43 -47.80 -32.81
CA LYS A 721 53.05 -46.80 -31.91
C LYS A 721 53.64 -45.58 -32.66
N PRO A 722 53.97 -44.47 -31.96
CA PRO A 722 54.22 -43.17 -32.56
C PRO A 722 55.61 -43.08 -33.19
N SER A 723 55.72 -42.49 -34.38
CA SER A 723 56.99 -42.27 -35.06
C SER A 723 57.49 -40.85 -34.88
N SER A 724 58.76 -40.79 -34.50
CA SER A 724 59.64 -39.66 -34.24
C SER A 724 59.86 -38.71 -35.42
N GLY A 725 60.34 -37.51 -35.07
CA GLY A 725 60.59 -36.36 -35.92
C GLY A 725 61.35 -36.63 -37.21
N LYS A 726 60.98 -35.89 -38.25
CA LYS A 726 61.72 -35.76 -39.50
C LYS A 726 62.39 -34.40 -39.56
N LEU A 727 63.72 -34.44 -39.57
CA LEU A 727 64.63 -33.39 -40.01
C LEU A 727 64.35 -33.08 -41.49
N GLY A 728 63.98 -31.83 -41.78
CA GLY A 728 63.87 -31.33 -43.15
C GLY A 728 65.26 -31.01 -43.73
N LEU A 729 65.54 -31.53 -44.93
CA LEU A 729 66.68 -31.13 -45.75
C LEU A 729 66.45 -29.72 -46.35
N PRO A 730 67.48 -28.89 -46.51
CA PRO A 730 67.33 -27.56 -47.09
C PRO A 730 67.02 -27.66 -48.59
N GLN A 731 65.93 -27.05 -49.03
CA GLN A 731 65.68 -26.82 -50.46
C GLN A 731 66.63 -25.75 -50.99
N THR A 732 67.50 -26.16 -51.91
CA THR A 732 68.27 -25.27 -52.79
C THR A 732 67.38 -24.78 -53.93
N THR A 733 67.00 -23.51 -53.93
CA THR A 733 66.49 -22.84 -55.13
C THR A 733 67.65 -22.20 -55.89
N LEU A 734 67.93 -22.76 -57.07
CA LEU A 734 68.77 -22.16 -58.10
C LEU A 734 68.06 -20.91 -58.66
N GLY A 735 68.85 -19.86 -58.87
CA GLY A 735 68.39 -18.53 -59.26
C GLY A 735 67.56 -18.52 -60.55
N ALA A 736 66.32 -18.05 -60.42
CA ALA A 736 65.62 -17.35 -61.48
C ALA A 736 65.90 -15.85 -61.32
N LEU A 737 66.09 -15.16 -62.44
CA LEU A 737 66.27 -13.72 -62.55
C LEU A 737 65.24 -12.93 -61.72
N PRO A 738 65.56 -11.71 -61.23
CA PRO A 738 64.59 -10.89 -60.52
C PRO A 738 63.46 -10.55 -61.47
N SER A 739 62.31 -11.21 -61.34
CA SER A 739 61.06 -10.66 -61.81
C SER A 739 60.79 -9.44 -60.93
N ASP A 740 60.89 -8.27 -61.56
CA ASP A 740 60.57 -6.97 -61.01
C ASP A 740 59.31 -7.04 -60.14
N LYS A 741 59.48 -7.12 -58.81
CA LYS A 741 58.51 -6.50 -57.91
C LYS A 741 58.59 -5.01 -58.22
N LYS A 742 57.67 -4.52 -59.05
CA LYS A 742 57.34 -3.09 -59.07
C LYS A 742 57.25 -2.66 -57.60
N PRO A 743 57.99 -1.63 -57.15
CA PRO A 743 57.81 -1.11 -55.81
C PRO A 743 56.35 -0.67 -55.69
N SER A 744 55.61 -1.24 -54.74
CA SER A 744 54.31 -0.72 -54.36
C SER A 744 54.51 0.76 -54.01
N PRO A 745 53.67 1.68 -54.51
CA PRO A 745 53.75 3.09 -54.12
C PRO A 745 53.65 3.22 -52.59
N PRO A 746 54.23 4.27 -51.98
CA PRO A 746 54.14 4.47 -50.53
C PRO A 746 52.66 4.49 -50.11
N GLN A 747 52.27 3.50 -49.31
CA GLN A 747 50.89 3.38 -48.80
C GLN A 747 50.61 4.53 -47.82
N SER A 748 49.41 5.10 -47.91
CA SER A 748 48.97 6.06 -46.88
C SER A 748 48.59 5.31 -45.59
N PRO A 749 48.64 5.94 -44.40
CA PRO A 749 48.16 5.33 -43.16
C PRO A 749 46.69 4.85 -43.24
N ALA A 750 45.88 5.52 -44.08
CA ALA A 750 44.50 5.11 -44.35
C ALA A 750 44.43 3.79 -45.15
N GLN A 751 45.32 3.59 -46.12
CA GLN A 751 45.40 2.35 -46.91
C GLN A 751 45.88 1.17 -46.06
N GLU A 752 46.85 1.37 -45.16
CA GLU A 752 47.35 0.30 -44.28
C GLU A 752 46.27 -0.22 -43.32
N LYS A 753 45.47 0.69 -42.74
CA LYS A 753 44.33 0.34 -41.88
C LYS A 753 43.22 -0.38 -42.65
N LEU A 754 42.94 0.07 -43.88
CA LEU A 754 41.98 -0.59 -44.77
C LEU A 754 42.46 -1.98 -45.22
N ASP A 755 43.75 -2.13 -45.55
CA ASP A 755 44.36 -3.42 -45.87
C ASP A 755 44.23 -4.40 -44.68
N THR A 756 44.47 -3.92 -43.46
CA THR A 756 44.33 -4.72 -42.24
C THR A 756 42.87 -5.13 -42.02
N ALA A 757 41.92 -4.21 -42.18
CA ALA A 757 40.50 -4.48 -42.06
C ALA A 757 40.03 -5.54 -43.07
N VAL A 758 40.41 -5.41 -44.34
CA VAL A 758 40.06 -6.38 -45.40
C VAL A 758 40.67 -7.77 -45.12
N GLN A 759 41.89 -7.83 -44.59
CA GLN A 759 42.52 -9.11 -44.23
C GLN A 759 41.80 -9.77 -43.05
N GLU A 760 41.55 -9.04 -41.95
CA GLU A 760 40.83 -9.55 -40.79
C GLU A 760 39.41 -10.01 -41.15
N GLN A 761 38.75 -9.28 -42.05
CA GLN A 761 37.45 -9.64 -42.61
C GLN A 761 37.49 -10.89 -43.51
N SER A 762 38.57 -11.09 -44.27
CA SER A 762 38.72 -12.32 -45.05
C SER A 762 38.88 -13.56 -44.15
N ASP A 763 39.62 -13.40 -43.04
CA ASP A 763 39.86 -14.48 -42.08
C ASP A 763 38.59 -14.81 -41.27
N LEU A 764 37.74 -13.82 -40.95
CA LEU A 764 36.47 -14.06 -40.25
C LEU A 764 35.43 -14.71 -41.18
N LEU A 765 35.38 -14.30 -42.45
CA LEU A 765 34.51 -14.95 -43.45
C LEU A 765 34.88 -16.42 -43.66
N ALA A 766 36.18 -16.77 -43.67
CA ALA A 766 36.62 -18.15 -43.80
C ALA A 766 36.20 -19.01 -42.58
N GLU A 767 36.28 -18.44 -41.37
CA GLU A 767 35.85 -19.11 -40.15
C GLU A 767 34.33 -19.26 -40.08
N PHE A 768 33.58 -18.20 -40.42
CA PHE A 768 32.12 -18.22 -40.46
C PHE A 768 31.60 -19.23 -41.51
N ALA A 769 32.21 -19.28 -42.70
CA ALA A 769 31.85 -20.27 -43.73
C ALA A 769 31.95 -21.70 -43.19
N LYS A 770 33.04 -22.01 -42.48
CA LYS A 770 33.26 -23.31 -41.87
C LYS A 770 32.21 -23.62 -40.80
N ILE A 771 31.91 -22.65 -39.92
CA ILE A 771 30.89 -22.82 -38.88
C ILE A 771 29.50 -23.04 -39.51
N ALA A 772 29.16 -22.31 -40.56
CA ALA A 772 27.89 -22.46 -41.27
C ALA A 772 27.75 -23.85 -41.91
N ASP A 773 28.82 -24.38 -42.51
CA ASP A 773 28.85 -25.73 -43.08
C ASP A 773 28.69 -26.79 -41.97
N ASP A 774 29.42 -26.66 -40.86
CA ASP A 774 29.36 -27.58 -39.73
C ASP A 774 27.94 -27.58 -39.08
N LEU A 775 27.32 -26.40 -38.91
CA LEU A 775 25.95 -26.25 -38.42
C LEU A 775 24.92 -26.89 -39.37
N SER A 776 25.16 -26.80 -40.68
CA SER A 776 24.30 -27.40 -41.71
C SER A 776 24.38 -28.93 -41.67
N GLU A 777 25.56 -29.50 -41.41
CA GLU A 777 25.73 -30.94 -41.19
C GLU A 777 25.02 -31.38 -39.89
N LEU A 778 25.19 -30.62 -38.80
CA LEU A 778 24.53 -30.90 -37.53
C LEU A 778 23.01 -30.92 -37.66
N LEU A 779 22.42 -29.89 -38.27
CA LEU A 779 20.98 -29.82 -38.47
C LEU A 779 20.46 -31.01 -39.28
N ALA A 780 21.17 -31.40 -40.33
CA ALA A 780 20.80 -32.57 -41.12
C ALA A 780 20.88 -33.88 -40.32
N SER A 781 21.88 -34.01 -39.44
CA SER A 781 22.00 -35.17 -38.55
C SER A 781 20.88 -35.21 -37.49
N LEU A 782 20.42 -34.04 -37.01
CA LEU A 782 19.28 -33.91 -36.11
C LEU A 782 17.99 -34.34 -36.83
N GLU A 783 17.70 -33.78 -38.00
CA GLU A 783 16.56 -34.16 -38.85
C GLU A 783 16.56 -35.67 -39.17
N ALA A 784 17.72 -36.25 -39.50
CA ALA A 784 17.83 -37.69 -39.71
C ALA A 784 17.48 -38.49 -38.45
N SER A 785 17.95 -38.04 -37.29
CA SER A 785 17.73 -38.73 -36.02
C SER A 785 16.28 -38.69 -35.54
N THR A 786 15.55 -37.61 -35.82
CA THR A 786 14.13 -37.52 -35.49
C THR A 786 13.33 -38.53 -36.30
N PHE A 787 13.64 -38.73 -37.58
CA PHE A 787 13.04 -39.81 -38.38
C PHE A 787 13.34 -41.21 -37.81
N VAL A 788 14.60 -41.49 -37.47
CA VAL A 788 15.00 -42.77 -36.85
C VAL A 788 14.17 -43.02 -35.59
N LYS A 789 14.12 -42.04 -34.69
CA LYS A 789 13.40 -42.16 -33.40
C LYS A 789 11.91 -42.37 -33.58
N ARG A 790 11.28 -41.63 -34.50
CA ARG A 790 9.84 -41.76 -34.81
C ARG A 790 9.50 -43.13 -35.41
N LEU A 791 10.33 -43.63 -36.32
CA LEU A 791 10.16 -44.99 -36.87
C LEU A 791 10.32 -46.07 -35.80
N LYS A 792 11.31 -45.93 -34.90
CA LYS A 792 11.48 -46.84 -33.75
C LYS A 792 10.31 -46.74 -32.76
N ALA A 793 9.76 -45.56 -32.53
CA ALA A 793 8.58 -45.37 -31.69
C ALA A 793 7.36 -46.08 -32.29
N ALA A 794 7.09 -45.87 -33.59
CA ALA A 794 6.04 -46.57 -34.31
C ALA A 794 6.24 -48.10 -34.28
N SER A 795 7.48 -48.57 -34.43
CA SER A 795 7.83 -49.99 -34.29
C SER A 795 7.45 -50.56 -32.91
N ARG A 796 7.83 -49.86 -31.82
CA ARG A 796 7.48 -50.27 -30.45
C ARG A 796 5.97 -50.31 -30.23
N ALA A 797 5.25 -49.33 -30.75
CA ALA A 797 3.79 -49.28 -30.64
C ALA A 797 3.12 -50.47 -31.35
N GLN A 798 3.63 -50.88 -32.51
CA GLN A 798 3.17 -52.11 -33.18
C GLN A 798 3.48 -53.35 -32.34
N MET A 799 4.64 -53.43 -31.67
CA MET A 799 4.92 -54.53 -30.75
C MET A 799 4.01 -54.54 -29.51
N GLU A 800 3.63 -53.38 -28.99
CA GLU A 800 2.65 -53.30 -27.91
C GLU A 800 1.27 -53.78 -28.35
N ILE A 801 0.83 -53.44 -29.57
CA ILE A 801 -0.40 -53.98 -30.17
C ILE A 801 -0.31 -55.51 -30.30
N ALA A 802 0.81 -56.04 -30.79
CA ALA A 802 1.00 -57.48 -30.89
C ALA A 802 0.93 -58.15 -29.50
N SER A 803 1.60 -57.57 -28.51
CA SER A 803 1.64 -58.09 -27.14
C SER A 803 0.28 -58.03 -26.45
N SER A 804 -0.48 -56.94 -26.60
CA SER A 804 -1.82 -56.81 -26.01
C SER A 804 -2.80 -57.81 -26.63
N LEU A 805 -2.80 -57.93 -27.96
CA LEU A 805 -3.59 -58.95 -28.65
C LEU A 805 -3.19 -60.35 -28.19
N ASN A 806 -1.91 -60.67 -28.14
CA ASN A 806 -1.42 -61.99 -27.75
C ASN A 806 -1.80 -62.32 -26.29
N THR A 807 -1.66 -61.40 -25.34
CA THR A 807 -1.90 -61.68 -23.92
C THR A 807 -3.38 -61.65 -23.53
N GLU A 808 -4.18 -60.78 -24.14
CA GLU A 808 -5.55 -60.51 -23.66
C GLU A 808 -6.65 -61.11 -24.54
N THR A 809 -6.36 -61.48 -25.79
CA THR A 809 -7.36 -62.04 -26.72
C THR A 809 -7.27 -63.57 -26.92
N LEU A 810 -6.30 -64.24 -26.28
CA LEU A 810 -6.11 -65.70 -26.35
C LEU A 810 -7.38 -66.50 -26.06
N SER A 811 -8.21 -66.06 -25.10
CA SER A 811 -9.46 -66.76 -24.76
C SER A 811 -10.57 -66.60 -25.80
N ALA A 812 -10.43 -65.67 -26.75
CA ALA A 812 -11.36 -65.48 -27.87
C ALA A 812 -10.92 -66.22 -29.15
N PHE A 813 -9.77 -66.89 -29.12
CA PHE A 813 -9.22 -67.59 -30.26
C PHE A 813 -10.10 -68.78 -30.68
N GLY A 814 -10.53 -68.79 -31.95
CA GLY A 814 -11.39 -69.84 -32.52
C GLY A 814 -12.89 -69.68 -32.26
N LEU A 815 -13.32 -68.62 -31.56
CA LEU A 815 -14.73 -68.29 -31.38
C LEU A 815 -15.30 -67.51 -32.57
N GLU A 816 -16.61 -67.61 -32.82
CA GLU A 816 -17.27 -66.70 -33.75
C GLU A 816 -17.35 -65.29 -33.14
N LEU A 817 -17.28 -64.24 -33.96
CA LEU A 817 -17.27 -62.83 -33.50
C LEU A 817 -18.42 -62.48 -32.53
N LYS A 818 -19.59 -63.11 -32.72
CA LYS A 818 -20.78 -62.90 -31.88
C LYS A 818 -20.65 -63.50 -30.47
N GLU A 819 -19.70 -64.40 -30.27
CA GLU A 819 -19.45 -65.12 -29.02
C GLU A 819 -18.32 -64.46 -28.22
N VAL A 820 -17.56 -63.54 -28.82
CA VAL A 820 -16.50 -62.77 -28.17
C VAL A 820 -17.12 -61.73 -27.25
N SER A 821 -16.85 -61.83 -25.95
CA SER A 821 -17.38 -60.91 -24.93
C SER A 821 -16.41 -60.74 -23.77
N GLY A 822 -16.64 -59.71 -22.95
CA GLY A 822 -15.77 -59.41 -21.81
C GLY A 822 -14.42 -58.83 -22.25
N LYS A 823 -13.34 -59.27 -21.58
CA LYS A 823 -12.01 -58.67 -21.73
C LYS A 823 -11.47 -58.67 -23.18
N PRO A 824 -11.55 -59.76 -23.97
CA PRO A 824 -11.07 -59.76 -25.36
C PRO A 824 -11.77 -58.76 -26.27
N ALA A 825 -13.08 -58.54 -26.09
CA ALA A 825 -13.84 -57.59 -26.89
C ALA A 825 -13.41 -56.14 -26.62
N VAL A 826 -13.10 -55.82 -25.35
CA VAL A 826 -12.59 -54.50 -24.95
C VAL A 826 -11.19 -54.27 -25.53
N THR A 827 -10.27 -55.24 -25.38
CA THR A 827 -8.92 -55.12 -25.93
C THR A 827 -8.94 -54.96 -27.45
N VAL A 828 -9.80 -55.70 -28.17
CA VAL A 828 -9.92 -55.57 -29.63
C VAL A 828 -10.36 -54.16 -30.04
N ALA A 829 -11.32 -53.57 -29.35
CA ALA A 829 -11.77 -52.20 -29.62
C ALA A 829 -10.66 -51.17 -29.32
N GLU A 830 -9.93 -51.33 -28.21
CA GLU A 830 -8.78 -50.48 -27.87
C GLU A 830 -7.66 -50.59 -28.92
N VAL A 831 -7.39 -51.81 -29.41
CA VAL A 831 -6.39 -52.07 -30.46
C VAL A 831 -6.83 -51.49 -31.80
N GLU A 832 -8.12 -51.55 -32.14
CA GLU A 832 -8.63 -50.93 -33.36
C GLU A 832 -8.40 -49.41 -33.35
N ASP A 833 -8.77 -48.73 -32.26
CA ASP A 833 -8.51 -47.30 -32.07
C ASP A 833 -7.02 -46.97 -32.07
N ARG A 834 -6.19 -47.82 -31.44
CA ARG A 834 -4.74 -47.63 -31.39
C ARG A 834 -4.09 -47.81 -32.75
N ALA A 835 -4.41 -48.88 -33.48
CA ALA A 835 -3.89 -49.15 -34.81
C ALA A 835 -4.23 -48.02 -35.80
N LYS A 836 -5.42 -47.45 -35.68
CA LYS A 836 -5.83 -46.28 -36.47
C LYS A 836 -4.98 -45.03 -36.17
N LYS A 837 -4.71 -44.75 -34.89
CA LYS A 837 -3.82 -43.63 -34.51
C LYS A 837 -2.37 -43.85 -34.97
N GLU A 838 -1.91 -45.09 -34.88
CA GLU A 838 -0.58 -45.46 -35.38
C GLU A 838 -0.47 -45.31 -36.90
N SER A 839 -1.52 -45.65 -37.65
CA SER A 839 -1.53 -45.46 -39.10
C SER A 839 -1.48 -43.97 -39.48
N GLU A 840 -2.23 -43.11 -38.77
CA GLU A 840 -2.15 -41.66 -38.89
C GLU A 840 -0.75 -41.13 -38.55
N THR A 841 -0.13 -41.65 -37.49
CA THR A 841 1.23 -41.28 -37.09
C THR A 841 2.25 -41.64 -38.17
N VAL A 842 2.18 -42.85 -38.73
CA VAL A 842 3.07 -43.30 -39.80
C VAL A 842 2.81 -42.53 -41.10
N TYR A 843 1.57 -42.12 -41.36
CA TYR A 843 1.25 -41.23 -42.47
C TYR A 843 1.94 -39.88 -42.31
N THR A 844 1.92 -39.28 -41.12
CA THR A 844 2.65 -38.03 -40.84
C THR A 844 4.15 -38.20 -41.03
N ILE A 845 4.74 -39.30 -40.56
CA ILE A 845 6.16 -39.60 -40.82
C ILE A 845 6.44 -39.65 -42.32
N GLN A 846 5.57 -40.31 -43.10
CA GLN A 846 5.70 -40.44 -44.55
C GLN A 846 5.60 -39.08 -45.27
N THR A 847 4.68 -38.21 -44.86
CA THR A 847 4.51 -36.87 -45.45
C THR A 847 5.68 -35.96 -45.11
N ASP A 848 6.17 -36.01 -43.87
CA ASP A 848 7.34 -35.23 -43.43
C ASP A 848 8.60 -35.68 -44.17
N LEU A 849 8.76 -36.99 -44.34
CA LEU A 849 9.85 -37.58 -45.12
C LEU A 849 9.79 -37.13 -46.58
N ALA A 850 8.59 -37.05 -47.18
CA ALA A 850 8.42 -36.54 -48.53
C ALA A 850 8.81 -35.05 -48.65
N ALA A 851 8.41 -34.23 -47.68
CA ALA A 851 8.82 -32.83 -47.63
C ALA A 851 10.34 -32.68 -47.47
N TYR A 852 10.95 -33.49 -46.60
CA TYR A 852 12.39 -33.50 -46.37
C TYR A 852 13.17 -33.89 -47.62
N VAL A 853 12.79 -34.99 -48.31
CA VAL A 853 13.43 -35.44 -49.55
C VAL A 853 13.35 -34.38 -50.65
N ASN A 854 12.25 -33.64 -50.74
CA ASN A 854 12.10 -32.54 -51.69
C ASN A 854 13.07 -31.38 -51.40
N ARG A 855 13.32 -31.08 -50.11
CA ARG A 855 14.27 -30.03 -49.70
C ARG A 855 15.72 -30.47 -49.86
N LYS A 856 16.02 -31.72 -49.49
CA LYS A 856 17.36 -32.29 -49.47
C LYS A 856 17.35 -33.71 -50.05
N PRO A 857 17.66 -33.88 -51.35
CA PRO A 857 17.65 -35.19 -51.98
C PRO A 857 18.84 -36.02 -51.48
N ASP A 858 18.59 -36.94 -50.54
CA ASP A 858 19.53 -38.00 -50.13
C ASP A 858 18.93 -39.37 -50.51
N MET A 859 19.72 -40.19 -51.19
CA MET A 859 19.28 -41.48 -51.74
C MET A 859 18.70 -42.43 -50.69
N ARG A 860 19.16 -42.37 -49.44
CA ARG A 860 18.68 -43.24 -48.35
C ARG A 860 17.23 -42.91 -48.00
N PHE A 861 16.93 -41.64 -47.81
CA PHE A 861 15.57 -41.16 -47.47
C PHE A 861 14.60 -41.33 -48.64
N THR A 862 15.06 -41.11 -49.89
CA THR A 862 14.24 -41.39 -51.08
C THR A 862 13.90 -42.87 -51.17
N SER A 863 14.88 -43.75 -50.96
CA SER A 863 14.67 -45.21 -51.00
C SER A 863 13.68 -45.67 -49.93
N LEU A 864 13.78 -45.10 -48.72
CA LEU A 864 12.81 -45.36 -47.65
C LEU A 864 11.41 -44.87 -48.01
N LEU A 865 11.27 -43.64 -48.51
CA LEU A 865 9.98 -43.08 -48.87
C LEU A 865 9.27 -43.92 -49.95
N ASP A 866 10.04 -44.36 -50.95
CA ASP A 866 9.54 -45.24 -52.00
C ASP A 866 9.15 -46.61 -51.42
N ALA A 867 9.95 -47.16 -50.49
CA ALA A 867 9.59 -48.38 -49.78
C ALA A 867 8.26 -48.23 -49.03
N MET A 868 8.11 -47.20 -48.19
CA MET A 868 6.87 -46.91 -47.44
C MET A 868 5.64 -46.78 -48.35
N LYS A 869 5.80 -46.11 -49.51
CA LYS A 869 4.72 -45.98 -50.51
C LYS A 869 4.39 -47.32 -51.17
N SER A 870 5.42 -48.06 -51.58
CA SER A 870 5.25 -49.33 -52.31
C SER A 870 4.62 -50.43 -51.46
N THR A 871 4.89 -50.44 -50.15
CA THR A 871 4.32 -51.40 -49.21
C THR A 871 2.97 -50.95 -48.64
N GLU A 872 2.49 -49.75 -49.00
CA GLU A 872 1.24 -49.16 -48.49
C GLU A 872 1.11 -49.20 -46.97
N ILE A 873 2.22 -48.94 -46.25
CA ILE A 873 2.33 -49.22 -44.80
C ILE A 873 1.19 -48.61 -43.97
N VAL A 874 0.75 -47.40 -44.30
CA VAL A 874 -0.35 -46.72 -43.60
C VAL A 874 -1.64 -47.55 -43.67
N ARG A 875 -1.99 -48.06 -44.86
CA ARG A 875 -3.17 -48.90 -45.05
C ARG A 875 -3.03 -50.24 -44.31
N GLU A 876 -1.83 -50.81 -44.33
CA GLU A 876 -1.57 -52.13 -43.74
C GLU A 876 -1.52 -52.10 -42.20
N ILE A 877 -1.05 -51.00 -41.58
CA ILE A 877 -1.13 -50.80 -40.13
C ILE A 877 -2.59 -50.61 -39.70
N ASP A 878 -3.38 -49.82 -40.42
CA ASP A 878 -4.81 -49.66 -40.14
C ASP A 878 -5.56 -51.01 -40.26
N ALA A 879 -5.16 -51.83 -41.23
CA ALA A 879 -5.73 -53.17 -41.42
C ALA A 879 -5.50 -54.12 -40.23
N VAL A 880 -4.46 -53.92 -39.40
CA VAL A 880 -4.25 -54.70 -38.16
C VAL A 880 -5.45 -54.54 -37.22
N GLY A 881 -5.90 -53.31 -36.99
CA GLY A 881 -7.07 -53.02 -36.17
C GLY A 881 -8.35 -53.60 -36.76
N ALA A 882 -8.57 -53.35 -38.06
CA ALA A 882 -9.75 -53.83 -38.78
C ALA A 882 -9.85 -55.37 -38.84
N ASN A 883 -8.72 -56.08 -38.87
CA ASN A 883 -8.67 -57.54 -38.82
C ASN A 883 -8.92 -58.06 -37.40
N SER A 884 -8.38 -57.38 -36.38
CA SER A 884 -8.64 -57.68 -34.98
C SER A 884 -10.13 -57.59 -34.65
N ALA A 885 -10.81 -56.54 -35.15
CA ALA A 885 -12.26 -56.34 -35.01
C ALA A 885 -13.11 -57.46 -35.63
N LYS A 886 -12.56 -58.24 -36.57
CA LYS A 886 -13.21 -59.41 -37.19
C LYS A 886 -12.87 -60.72 -36.47
N ASN A 887 -12.28 -60.65 -35.28
CA ASN A 887 -11.71 -61.77 -34.53
C ASN A 887 -10.60 -62.52 -35.31
N LEU A 888 -9.87 -61.85 -36.20
CA LEU A 888 -8.68 -62.38 -36.88
C LEU A 888 -7.42 -62.00 -36.08
N THR A 889 -7.44 -62.25 -34.78
CA THR A 889 -6.41 -61.80 -33.82
C THR A 889 -5.03 -62.40 -34.13
N GLY A 890 -4.97 -63.68 -34.52
CA GLY A 890 -3.71 -64.31 -34.93
C GLY A 890 -3.06 -63.67 -36.17
N GLN A 891 -3.86 -63.27 -37.18
CA GLN A 891 -3.35 -62.53 -38.34
C GLN A 891 -2.87 -61.13 -37.93
N SER A 892 -3.62 -60.49 -37.03
CA SER A 892 -3.32 -59.14 -36.55
C SER A 892 -2.02 -59.09 -35.74
N ILE A 893 -1.75 -60.12 -34.90
CA ILE A 893 -0.48 -60.27 -34.18
C ILE A 893 0.68 -60.39 -35.16
N ILE A 894 0.60 -61.31 -36.13
CA ILE A 894 1.68 -61.53 -37.11
C ILE A 894 1.93 -60.26 -37.94
N SER A 895 0.87 -59.58 -38.38
CA SER A 895 1.00 -58.34 -39.13
C SER A 895 1.64 -57.23 -38.28
N ALA A 896 1.23 -57.08 -37.02
CA ALA A 896 1.81 -56.09 -36.11
C ALA A 896 3.30 -56.36 -35.84
N GLU A 897 3.69 -57.62 -35.58
CA GLU A 897 5.10 -58.00 -35.41
C GLU A 897 5.92 -57.75 -36.68
N PHE A 898 5.38 -58.07 -37.86
CA PHE A 898 6.03 -57.83 -39.14
C PHE A 898 6.26 -56.33 -39.40
N TRP A 899 5.25 -55.49 -39.13
CA TRP A 899 5.39 -54.04 -39.30
C TRP A 899 6.31 -53.42 -38.27
N ALA A 900 6.32 -53.93 -37.04
CA ALA A 900 7.29 -53.51 -36.04
C ALA A 900 8.74 -53.76 -36.49
N ASP A 901 9.05 -54.97 -36.97
CA ASP A 901 10.39 -55.32 -37.46
C ASP A 901 10.76 -54.51 -38.71
N THR A 902 9.80 -54.32 -39.64
CA THR A 902 10.02 -53.52 -40.85
C THR A 902 10.34 -52.06 -40.53
N LEU A 903 9.58 -51.45 -39.61
CA LEU A 903 9.79 -50.08 -39.16
C LEU A 903 11.14 -49.91 -38.44
N ASP A 904 11.55 -50.87 -37.60
CA ASP A 904 12.85 -50.81 -36.93
C ASP A 904 14.00 -50.96 -37.94
N ARG A 905 13.92 -51.91 -38.88
CA ARG A 905 14.91 -52.06 -39.94
C ARG A 905 15.06 -50.78 -40.78
N TRP A 906 13.95 -50.17 -41.16
CA TRP A 906 13.97 -48.89 -41.87
C TRP A 906 14.60 -47.76 -41.03
N ALA A 907 14.38 -47.78 -39.72
CA ALA A 907 15.07 -46.87 -38.82
C ALA A 907 16.58 -47.14 -38.77
N GLU A 908 17.01 -48.41 -38.73
CA GLU A 908 18.42 -48.81 -38.75
C GLU A 908 19.16 -48.36 -40.01
N ASP A 909 18.52 -48.47 -41.18
CA ASP A 909 19.08 -48.00 -42.46
C ASP A 909 19.40 -46.49 -42.42
N LEU A 910 18.64 -45.71 -41.63
CA LEU A 910 18.84 -44.28 -41.43
C LEU A 910 19.82 -43.92 -40.30
N VAL A 911 20.21 -44.84 -39.41
CA VAL A 911 21.11 -44.55 -38.28
C VAL A 911 22.45 -43.99 -38.77
N SER A 912 22.98 -44.49 -39.89
CA SER A 912 24.20 -43.97 -40.50
C SER A 912 24.08 -42.50 -40.94
N ALA A 913 22.88 -42.04 -41.32
CA ALA A 913 22.61 -40.65 -41.66
C ALA A 913 22.46 -39.76 -40.41
N ALA A 914 22.03 -40.36 -39.29
CA ALA A 914 21.95 -39.70 -37.99
C ALA A 914 23.32 -39.60 -37.29
N GLN A 915 24.32 -40.39 -37.68
CA GLN A 915 25.67 -40.27 -37.13
C GLN A 915 26.33 -38.97 -37.59
N CYS A 916 26.61 -38.09 -36.63
CA CYS A 916 27.29 -36.83 -36.87
C CYS A 916 28.80 -37.06 -36.94
N SER A 917 29.42 -36.79 -38.09
CA SER A 917 30.85 -37.03 -38.30
C SER A 917 31.72 -35.99 -37.60
N SER A 918 31.18 -34.78 -37.40
CA SER A 918 31.82 -33.62 -36.77
C SER A 918 31.64 -33.53 -35.23
N CYS A 919 30.78 -34.35 -34.62
CA CYS A 919 30.41 -34.26 -33.19
C CYS A 919 31.47 -34.78 -32.19
N LYS A 920 32.71 -35.02 -32.62
CA LYS A 920 33.80 -35.45 -31.72
C LYS A 920 34.39 -34.26 -30.97
N GLY A 921 33.59 -33.66 -30.09
CA GLY A 921 33.93 -32.46 -29.33
C GLY A 921 33.94 -32.70 -27.83
N GLY A 922 34.89 -33.50 -27.34
CA GLY A 922 35.15 -33.65 -25.90
C GLY A 922 36.62 -33.44 -25.58
N SER A 923 36.94 -32.39 -24.83
CA SER A 923 38.24 -32.25 -24.17
C SER A 923 38.39 -33.39 -23.13
N LYS A 924 39.54 -34.07 -23.08
CA LYS A 924 39.81 -35.16 -22.11
C LYS A 924 39.87 -34.69 -20.64
N ASP A 925 39.76 -33.37 -20.43
CA ASP A 925 39.94 -32.69 -19.15
C ASP A 925 38.64 -32.07 -18.60
N SER A 926 37.50 -32.21 -19.29
CA SER A 926 36.15 -31.85 -18.79
C SER A 926 35.24 -33.04 -18.64
N LEU A 927 34.16 -32.87 -17.87
CA LEU A 927 33.05 -33.84 -17.85
C LEU A 927 32.50 -34.06 -19.28
N PRO A 928 32.13 -35.30 -19.63
CA PRO A 928 31.44 -35.59 -20.87
C PRO A 928 30.14 -34.78 -21.01
N PRO A 929 29.75 -34.38 -22.25
CA PRO A 929 28.52 -33.62 -22.48
C PRO A 929 27.26 -34.26 -21.91
N GLU A 930 27.17 -35.60 -21.94
CA GLU A 930 26.02 -36.35 -21.39
C GLU A 930 25.81 -36.08 -19.89
N ILE A 931 26.90 -36.02 -19.13
CA ILE A 931 26.86 -35.76 -17.69
C ILE A 931 26.50 -34.31 -17.43
N VAL A 932 27.03 -33.38 -18.23
CA VAL A 932 26.70 -31.95 -18.15
C VAL A 932 25.22 -31.73 -18.44
N LEU A 933 24.67 -32.37 -19.48
CA LEU A 933 23.24 -32.29 -19.82
C LEU A 933 22.36 -32.81 -18.69
N LYS A 934 22.67 -33.97 -18.09
CA LYS A 934 21.94 -34.50 -16.93
C LYS A 934 21.94 -33.54 -15.74
N VAL A 935 23.08 -32.90 -15.46
CA VAL A 935 23.20 -31.91 -14.37
C VAL A 935 22.38 -30.65 -14.69
N MET A 936 22.36 -30.20 -15.94
CA MET A 936 21.54 -29.05 -16.36
C MET A 936 20.04 -29.34 -16.29
N GLN A 937 19.61 -30.52 -16.75
CA GLN A 937 18.23 -30.98 -16.63
C GLN A 937 17.81 -31.06 -15.17
N ALA A 938 18.62 -31.74 -14.33
CA ALA A 938 18.34 -31.82 -12.90
C ALA A 938 18.28 -30.45 -12.21
N LEU A 939 19.13 -29.50 -12.61
CA LEU A 939 19.09 -28.14 -12.09
C LEU A 939 17.79 -27.41 -12.46
N HIS A 940 17.37 -27.52 -13.72
CA HIS A 940 16.13 -26.89 -14.18
C HIS A 940 14.91 -27.53 -13.53
N ASP A 941 14.84 -28.85 -13.52
CA ASP A 941 13.73 -29.61 -12.91
C ASP A 941 13.63 -29.32 -11.41
N GLU A 942 14.76 -29.15 -10.70
CA GLU A 942 14.77 -28.79 -9.27
C GLU A 942 14.29 -27.35 -9.02
N MET A 943 14.66 -26.40 -9.90
CA MET A 943 14.15 -25.03 -9.82
C MET A 943 12.63 -24.97 -10.03
N ASP A 944 12.14 -25.70 -11.02
CA ASP A 944 10.73 -25.82 -11.35
C ASP A 944 9.95 -26.47 -10.21
N LEU A 945 10.45 -27.59 -9.69
CA LEU A 945 9.88 -28.29 -8.54
C LEU A 945 9.76 -27.36 -7.33
N ARG A 946 10.80 -26.56 -7.04
CA ARG A 946 10.77 -25.61 -5.93
C ARG A 946 9.70 -24.52 -6.10
N ASP A 947 9.54 -23.99 -7.31
CA ASP A 947 8.52 -22.98 -7.58
C ASP A 947 7.10 -23.57 -7.44
N GLU A 948 6.93 -24.85 -7.77
CA GLU A 948 5.70 -25.61 -7.54
C GLU A 948 5.45 -25.93 -6.06
N THR A 949 6.48 -26.31 -5.30
CA THR A 949 6.43 -26.48 -3.84
C THR A 949 6.01 -25.17 -3.16
N ARG A 950 6.54 -24.02 -3.61
CA ARG A 950 6.15 -22.69 -3.11
C ARG A 950 4.70 -22.33 -3.43
N GLU A 951 4.23 -22.62 -4.63
CA GLU A 951 2.81 -22.43 -4.97
C GLU A 951 1.93 -23.32 -4.08
N MET A 952 2.30 -24.59 -3.93
CA MET A 952 1.53 -25.55 -3.13
C MET A 952 1.36 -25.08 -1.69
N GLU A 953 2.43 -24.58 -1.07
CA GLU A 953 2.40 -24.02 0.29
C GLU A 953 1.46 -22.80 0.40
N LYS A 954 1.48 -21.90 -0.59
CA LYS A 954 0.57 -20.74 -0.63
C LYS A 954 -0.89 -21.14 -0.86
N SER A 955 -1.12 -22.23 -1.57
CA SER A 955 -2.47 -22.75 -1.84
C SER A 955 -3.04 -23.53 -0.64
N ARG A 956 -2.19 -24.02 0.27
CA ARG A 956 -2.56 -24.85 1.42
C ARG A 956 -3.75 -24.33 2.23
N PRO A 957 -3.87 -23.03 2.58
CA PRO A 957 -5.01 -22.55 3.38
C PRO A 957 -6.36 -22.59 2.66
N ALA A 958 -6.36 -22.74 1.33
CA ALA A 958 -7.58 -22.82 0.51
C ALA A 958 -7.95 -24.27 0.14
N LEU A 959 -7.12 -25.27 0.46
CA LEU A 959 -7.33 -26.67 0.12
C LEU A 959 -7.70 -27.49 1.37
N SER A 960 -8.46 -28.57 1.18
CA SER A 960 -8.62 -29.58 2.23
C SER A 960 -7.34 -30.40 2.41
N GLU A 961 -7.12 -30.96 3.61
CA GLU A 961 -5.94 -31.81 3.89
C GLU A 961 -5.81 -32.99 2.92
N GLU A 962 -6.93 -33.60 2.50
CA GLU A 962 -6.94 -34.70 1.54
C GLU A 962 -6.54 -34.24 0.12
N GLU A 963 -7.08 -33.11 -0.34
CA GLU A 963 -6.75 -32.55 -1.66
C GLU A 963 -5.30 -32.09 -1.72
N TYR A 964 -4.84 -31.40 -0.67
CA TYR A 964 -3.47 -30.94 -0.54
C TYR A 964 -2.49 -32.13 -0.53
N SER A 965 -2.72 -33.15 0.29
CA SER A 965 -1.89 -34.38 0.30
C SER A 965 -1.84 -35.07 -1.07
N LYS A 966 -2.97 -35.14 -1.78
CA LYS A 966 -3.03 -35.72 -3.13
C LYS A 966 -2.18 -34.92 -4.13
N LYS A 967 -2.13 -33.58 -4.00
CA LYS A 967 -1.35 -32.70 -4.89
C LYS A 967 0.15 -32.63 -4.54
N VAL A 968 0.53 -32.85 -3.29
CA VAL A 968 1.96 -32.87 -2.88
C VAL A 968 2.64 -34.18 -3.30
N LYS A 969 1.92 -35.31 -3.34
CA LYS A 969 2.51 -36.62 -3.67
C LYS A 969 3.29 -36.63 -5.01
N PRO A 970 2.76 -36.08 -6.13
CA PRO A 970 3.53 -35.95 -7.37
C PRO A 970 4.83 -35.13 -7.24
N LEU A 971 4.90 -34.14 -6.34
CA LEU A 971 6.12 -33.36 -6.08
C LEU A 971 7.23 -34.26 -5.52
N SER A 972 6.89 -35.12 -4.55
CA SER A 972 7.82 -36.10 -3.97
C SER A 972 8.30 -37.13 -5.01
N GLU A 973 7.42 -37.57 -5.92
CA GLU A 973 7.78 -38.48 -7.01
C GLU A 973 8.71 -37.80 -8.04
N THR A 974 8.47 -36.52 -8.35
CA THR A 974 9.33 -35.71 -9.20
C THR A 974 10.71 -35.54 -8.56
N GLN A 975 10.78 -35.18 -7.27
CA GLN A 975 12.03 -35.08 -6.51
C GLN A 975 12.86 -36.37 -6.56
N LEU A 976 12.20 -37.54 -6.45
CA LEU A 976 12.87 -38.82 -6.57
C LEU A 976 13.48 -39.02 -7.96
N THR A 977 12.73 -38.67 -9.01
CA THR A 977 13.17 -38.79 -10.41
C THR A 977 14.40 -37.92 -10.66
N ILE A 978 14.40 -36.68 -10.16
CA ILE A 978 15.55 -35.77 -10.24
C ILE A 978 16.75 -36.37 -9.50
N ALA A 979 16.56 -36.88 -8.28
CA ALA A 979 17.62 -37.52 -7.50
C ALA A 979 18.21 -38.77 -8.20
N GLU A 980 17.39 -39.55 -8.88
CA GLU A 980 17.82 -40.71 -9.66
C GLU A 980 18.61 -40.30 -10.90
N ASN A 981 18.22 -39.22 -11.59
CA ASN A 981 18.97 -38.66 -12.71
C ASN A 981 20.36 -38.16 -12.28
N VAL A 982 20.45 -37.45 -11.15
CA VAL A 982 21.74 -37.01 -10.57
C VAL A 982 22.59 -38.20 -10.15
N ARG A 983 21.99 -39.23 -9.53
CA ARG A 983 22.70 -40.47 -9.17
C ARG A 983 23.22 -41.20 -10.42
N GLY A 984 22.45 -41.20 -11.51
CA GLY A 984 22.88 -41.71 -12.81
C GLY A 984 24.14 -40.99 -13.28
N ALA A 985 24.17 -39.66 -13.20
CA ALA A 985 25.36 -38.87 -13.53
C ALA A 985 26.58 -39.22 -12.64
N VAL A 986 26.37 -39.48 -11.35
CA VAL A 986 27.44 -39.96 -10.45
C VAL A 986 28.01 -41.30 -10.92
N ASN A 987 27.14 -42.26 -11.26
CA ASN A 987 27.57 -43.57 -11.77
C ASN A 987 28.35 -43.44 -13.08
N ASP A 988 27.87 -42.61 -14.01
CA ASP A 988 28.55 -42.36 -15.29
C ASP A 988 29.96 -41.81 -15.07
N ILE A 989 30.16 -40.89 -14.11
CA ILE A 989 31.50 -40.36 -13.78
C ILE A 989 32.42 -41.46 -13.25
N VAL A 990 31.90 -42.37 -12.41
CA VAL A 990 32.68 -43.47 -11.84
C VAL A 990 33.13 -44.46 -12.92
N ASP A 991 32.30 -44.68 -13.94
CA ASP A 991 32.59 -45.59 -15.04
C ASP A 991 33.63 -45.04 -16.03
N ILE A 992 33.93 -43.73 -15.99
CA ILE A 992 35.01 -43.13 -16.79
C ILE A 992 36.38 -43.67 -16.31
N PRO A 993 37.29 -44.07 -17.23
CA PRO A 993 38.67 -44.42 -16.86
C PRO A 993 39.37 -43.27 -16.12
N GLN A 994 39.79 -43.50 -14.88
CA GLN A 994 40.35 -42.50 -13.96
C GLN A 994 39.36 -41.38 -13.55
N GLY A 995 38.05 -41.57 -13.74
CA GLY A 995 37.01 -40.59 -13.44
C GLY A 995 37.03 -40.12 -11.98
N ALA A 996 37.16 -41.04 -11.02
CA ALA A 996 37.27 -40.71 -9.60
C ALA A 996 38.51 -39.86 -9.24
N GLN A 997 39.60 -39.97 -10.01
CA GLN A 997 40.81 -39.17 -9.81
C GLN A 997 40.69 -37.80 -10.48
N LYS A 998 40.04 -37.73 -11.65
CA LYS A 998 39.89 -36.51 -12.43
C LYS A 998 38.75 -35.60 -11.95
N PHE A 999 37.68 -36.19 -11.43
CA PHE A 999 36.42 -35.51 -11.10
C PHE A 999 35.98 -35.75 -9.64
N GLY A 1000 36.93 -35.97 -8.74
CA GLY A 1000 36.63 -36.29 -7.34
C GLY A 1000 35.84 -35.20 -6.61
N LYS A 1001 36.04 -33.92 -6.98
CA LYS A 1001 35.28 -32.80 -6.40
C LYS A 1001 33.82 -32.83 -6.86
N GLU A 1002 33.61 -33.06 -8.15
CA GLU A 1002 32.30 -33.14 -8.79
C GLU A 1002 31.51 -34.34 -8.23
N LEU A 1003 32.17 -35.50 -8.07
CA LEU A 1003 31.57 -36.66 -7.41
C LEU A 1003 31.10 -36.35 -5.98
N LYS A 1004 31.91 -35.63 -5.19
CA LYS A 1004 31.53 -35.23 -3.83
C LYS A 1004 30.31 -34.31 -3.84
N LEU A 1005 30.29 -33.31 -4.73
CA LEU A 1005 29.17 -32.37 -4.85
C LEU A 1005 27.88 -33.09 -5.30
N LEU A 1006 27.92 -33.89 -6.36
CA LEU A 1006 26.73 -34.58 -6.87
C LEU A 1006 26.21 -35.67 -5.92
N SER A 1007 27.10 -36.30 -5.15
CA SER A 1007 26.68 -37.21 -4.07
C SER A 1007 25.94 -36.45 -2.96
N LEU A 1008 26.45 -35.28 -2.56
CA LEU A 1008 25.77 -34.42 -1.59
C LEU A 1008 24.41 -33.92 -2.10
N VAL A 1009 24.33 -33.52 -3.38
CA VAL A 1009 23.05 -33.17 -4.03
C VAL A 1009 22.06 -34.33 -3.89
N THR A 1010 22.49 -35.56 -4.19
CA THR A 1010 21.63 -36.75 -4.10
C THR A 1010 21.12 -36.97 -2.67
N GLU A 1011 21.96 -36.73 -1.65
CA GLU A 1011 21.56 -36.82 -0.24
C GLU A 1011 20.48 -35.79 0.11
N VAL A 1012 20.71 -34.52 -0.25
CA VAL A 1012 19.78 -33.41 0.00
C VAL A 1012 18.45 -33.62 -0.73
N MET A 1013 18.47 -34.06 -2.00
CA MET A 1013 17.25 -34.37 -2.75
C MET A 1013 16.46 -35.54 -2.15
N MET A 1014 17.13 -36.56 -1.61
CA MET A 1014 16.45 -37.65 -0.90
C MET A 1014 15.83 -37.19 0.43
N GLU A 1015 16.42 -36.20 1.08
CA GLU A 1015 15.83 -35.52 2.24
C GLU A 1015 14.59 -34.71 1.83
N SER A 1016 14.69 -33.85 0.81
CA SER A 1016 13.54 -33.12 0.24
C SER A 1016 12.39 -34.06 -0.11
N ARG A 1017 12.68 -35.19 -0.78
CA ARG A 1017 11.70 -36.22 -1.09
C ARG A 1017 10.99 -36.74 0.16
N SER A 1018 11.73 -36.96 1.25
CA SER A 1018 11.18 -37.44 2.51
C SER A 1018 10.26 -36.42 3.15
N ILE A 1019 10.60 -35.13 3.08
CA ILE A 1019 9.79 -34.01 3.61
C ILE A 1019 8.48 -33.89 2.81
N LEU A 1020 8.58 -33.82 1.47
CA LEU A 1020 7.43 -33.81 0.57
C LEU A 1020 6.57 -35.08 0.69
N GLY A 1021 7.19 -36.22 1.05
CA GLY A 1021 6.48 -37.47 1.32
C GLY A 1021 5.63 -37.45 2.60
N SER A 1022 5.88 -36.50 3.52
CA SER A 1022 5.07 -36.20 4.70
C SER A 1022 4.06 -35.05 4.49
N PRO A 1023 3.56 -34.91 3.25
CA PRO A 1023 2.92 -33.70 2.70
C PRO A 1023 3.38 -32.33 3.19
N ASP A 1024 4.67 -32.12 3.48
CA ASP A 1024 5.15 -30.82 3.95
C ASP A 1024 5.79 -30.02 2.82
N THR A 1025 5.18 -28.90 2.42
CA THR A 1025 5.72 -27.94 1.44
C THR A 1025 6.24 -26.65 2.09
N GLY A 1026 6.38 -26.67 3.41
CA GLY A 1026 6.79 -25.51 4.18
C GLY A 1026 8.25 -25.08 3.96
N PRO A 1027 8.77 -24.20 4.83
CA PRO A 1027 10.11 -23.65 4.69
C PRO A 1027 11.23 -24.70 4.64
N GLU A 1028 11.05 -25.86 5.26
CA GLU A 1028 12.05 -26.95 5.29
C GLU A 1028 12.24 -27.59 3.91
N ALA A 1029 11.14 -27.92 3.21
CA ALA A 1029 11.20 -28.47 1.85
C ALA A 1029 11.86 -27.48 0.88
N ILE A 1030 11.39 -26.22 0.91
CA ILE A 1030 11.91 -25.15 0.04
C ILE A 1030 13.40 -24.89 0.29
N ALA A 1031 13.85 -25.00 1.55
CA ALA A 1031 15.26 -24.84 1.91
C ALA A 1031 16.11 -26.00 1.37
N ALA A 1032 15.66 -27.24 1.51
CA ALA A 1032 16.35 -28.42 0.98
C ALA A 1032 16.47 -28.36 -0.56
N GLU A 1033 15.38 -28.04 -1.27
CA GLU A 1033 15.40 -27.85 -2.73
C GLU A 1033 16.36 -26.72 -3.14
N THR A 1034 16.37 -25.62 -2.38
CA THR A 1034 17.29 -24.50 -2.64
C THR A 1034 18.75 -24.89 -2.43
N GLU A 1035 19.05 -25.69 -1.40
CA GLU A 1035 20.39 -26.22 -1.14
C GLU A 1035 20.84 -27.16 -2.29
N ALA A 1036 19.94 -28.02 -2.80
CA ALA A 1036 20.21 -28.85 -3.96
C ALA A 1036 20.54 -28.03 -5.22
N ILE A 1037 19.78 -26.96 -5.49
CA ILE A 1037 20.04 -26.01 -6.60
C ILE A 1037 21.42 -25.35 -6.46
N GLU A 1038 21.77 -24.86 -5.27
CA GLU A 1038 23.07 -24.23 -5.03
C GLU A 1038 24.23 -25.21 -5.26
N LEU A 1039 24.10 -26.45 -4.80
CA LEU A 1039 25.09 -27.49 -5.00
C LEU A 1039 25.21 -27.91 -6.47
N LEU A 1040 24.09 -27.99 -7.21
CA LEU A 1040 24.09 -28.26 -8.66
C LEU A 1040 24.75 -27.12 -9.44
N LEU A 1041 24.48 -25.86 -9.09
CA LEU A 1041 25.17 -24.70 -9.67
C LEU A 1041 26.68 -24.75 -9.41
N GLN A 1042 27.10 -25.18 -8.22
CA GLN A 1042 28.52 -25.38 -7.91
C GLN A 1042 29.14 -26.53 -8.69
N ALA A 1043 28.43 -27.63 -8.87
CA ALA A 1043 28.88 -28.77 -9.66
C ALA A 1043 29.02 -28.42 -11.16
N ARG A 1044 28.12 -27.57 -11.67
CA ARG A 1044 28.16 -27.06 -13.04
C ARG A 1044 29.33 -26.10 -13.30
N ARG A 1045 29.69 -25.24 -12.33
CA ARG A 1045 30.79 -24.26 -12.43
C ARG A 1045 32.17 -24.94 -12.35
N GLN A 1046 32.60 -25.56 -13.45
CA GLN A 1046 33.97 -26.06 -13.60
C GLN A 1046 34.97 -24.89 -13.62
N LYS A 1047 35.96 -24.88 -12.71
CA LYS A 1047 37.11 -23.97 -12.84
C LYS A 1047 38.05 -24.49 -13.94
N PRO A 1048 38.49 -23.66 -14.90
CA PRO A 1048 39.54 -24.07 -15.82
C PRO A 1048 40.84 -24.29 -15.04
N GLY A 1049 41.39 -25.51 -15.09
CA GLY A 1049 42.70 -25.82 -14.50
C GLY A 1049 42.71 -26.51 -13.12
N GLY A 1050 41.66 -27.25 -12.76
CA GLY A 1050 41.61 -28.07 -11.53
C GLY A 1050 42.53 -29.31 -11.49
N GLY A 1051 43.55 -29.40 -12.34
CA GLY A 1051 44.60 -30.41 -12.28
C GLY A 1051 45.88 -29.81 -11.73
N GLY A 1052 46.32 -30.24 -10.54
CA GLY A 1052 47.55 -29.77 -9.92
C GLY A 1052 48.77 -29.94 -10.83
N GLY A 1053 49.38 -28.83 -11.25
CA GLY A 1053 50.62 -28.84 -12.02
C GLY A 1053 51.06 -27.41 -12.36
N GLY A 1054 52.06 -26.90 -11.64
CA GLY A 1054 52.60 -25.56 -11.84
C GLY A 1054 53.34 -25.37 -13.16
N GLY A 1055 53.26 -24.16 -13.71
CA GLY A 1055 54.05 -23.73 -14.87
C GLY A 1055 53.74 -22.29 -15.28
N SER A 1056 54.63 -21.37 -14.91
CA SER A 1056 54.60 -19.94 -15.27
C SER A 1056 55.13 -19.70 -16.68
N ASN A 1057 54.33 -19.15 -17.61
CA ASN A 1057 54.68 -18.08 -18.59
C ASN A 1057 53.53 -17.83 -19.59
N PRO A 1058 53.07 -16.58 -19.82
CA PRO A 1058 52.28 -16.23 -20.99
C PRO A 1058 53.20 -15.58 -22.05
N GLY A 1059 53.45 -16.29 -23.15
CA GLY A 1059 54.21 -15.80 -24.30
C GLY A 1059 53.47 -16.14 -25.59
N GLY A 1060 53.26 -15.14 -26.43
CA GLY A 1060 52.28 -15.15 -27.52
C GLY A 1060 52.44 -16.21 -28.61
N GLY A 1061 51.32 -16.46 -29.28
CA GLY A 1061 51.20 -17.31 -30.45
C GLY A 1061 49.73 -17.62 -30.70
N SER A 1062 49.22 -17.17 -31.84
CA SER A 1062 47.89 -17.48 -32.39
C SER A 1062 47.63 -18.99 -32.36
N GLY A 1063 46.70 -19.41 -31.51
CA GLY A 1063 46.25 -20.78 -31.38
C GLY A 1063 45.14 -20.82 -30.35
N THR A 1064 43.91 -20.98 -30.82
CA THR A 1064 42.69 -21.37 -30.10
C THR A 1064 42.95 -21.67 -28.61
N GLY A 1065 42.70 -20.69 -27.74
CA GLY A 1065 42.60 -20.91 -26.31
C GLY A 1065 41.36 -21.78 -26.06
N LYS A 1066 41.53 -23.10 -26.11
CA LYS A 1066 40.49 -24.05 -25.73
C LYS A 1066 40.18 -23.78 -24.26
N SER A 1067 39.06 -23.12 -23.95
CA SER A 1067 38.47 -23.29 -22.63
C SER A 1067 38.24 -24.79 -22.47
N SER A 1068 38.86 -25.41 -21.48
CA SER A 1068 38.84 -26.86 -21.32
C SER A 1068 37.46 -27.41 -20.92
N THR A 1069 36.48 -26.53 -20.66
CA THR A 1069 35.11 -26.79 -20.19
C THR A 1069 34.13 -26.94 -21.35
N ALA A 1070 33.15 -27.84 -21.21
CA ALA A 1070 32.07 -28.03 -22.18
C ALA A 1070 31.32 -26.71 -22.47
N ALA A 1071 31.03 -26.41 -23.73
CA ALA A 1071 30.33 -25.22 -24.16
C ALA A 1071 28.90 -25.17 -23.59
N LEU A 1072 28.23 -26.33 -23.47
CA LEU A 1072 26.92 -26.44 -22.82
C LEU A 1072 26.90 -25.90 -21.39
N SER A 1073 27.99 -26.09 -20.64
CA SER A 1073 28.06 -25.61 -19.25
C SER A 1073 27.96 -24.08 -19.12
N LYS A 1074 28.22 -23.34 -20.21
CA LYS A 1074 28.15 -21.88 -20.28
C LYS A 1074 26.78 -21.32 -20.74
N LEU A 1075 25.76 -22.17 -20.92
CA LEU A 1075 24.41 -21.77 -21.35
C LEU A 1075 23.39 -21.83 -20.21
N GLY A 1076 22.49 -20.84 -20.10
CA GLY A 1076 21.40 -20.79 -19.11
C GLY A 1076 21.68 -19.95 -17.86
N GLU A 1077 20.69 -19.81 -16.98
CA GLU A 1077 20.77 -18.94 -15.79
C GLU A 1077 22.00 -19.25 -14.89
N GLY A 1078 22.70 -18.19 -14.45
CA GLY A 1078 23.88 -18.29 -13.59
C GLY A 1078 25.21 -18.63 -14.29
N ALA A 1079 25.23 -18.60 -15.63
CA ALA A 1079 26.37 -18.92 -16.49
C ALA A 1079 27.48 -17.84 -16.58
N ASP A 1080 27.33 -16.68 -15.93
CA ASP A 1080 28.35 -15.64 -15.92
C ASP A 1080 29.64 -16.14 -15.25
N VAL A 1081 30.56 -16.64 -16.07
CA VAL A 1081 31.86 -17.20 -15.66
C VAL A 1081 32.71 -16.13 -14.96
N GLU A 1082 32.46 -14.85 -15.22
CA GLU A 1082 33.17 -13.70 -14.64
C GLU A 1082 32.61 -13.21 -13.29
N THR A 1083 31.43 -13.68 -12.86
CA THR A 1083 30.89 -13.30 -11.55
C THR A 1083 31.61 -14.05 -10.41
N GLU A 1084 32.58 -13.40 -9.76
CA GLU A 1084 33.16 -13.87 -8.51
C GLU A 1084 32.12 -13.80 -7.37
N VAL A 1085 31.24 -14.80 -7.29
CA VAL A 1085 30.48 -15.05 -6.05
C VAL A 1085 31.48 -15.54 -5.02
N LYS A 1086 31.84 -14.69 -4.05
CA LYS A 1086 32.62 -15.11 -2.87
C LYS A 1086 32.04 -16.42 -2.36
N LEU A 1087 32.89 -17.46 -2.27
CA LEU A 1087 32.59 -18.75 -1.66
C LEU A 1087 31.98 -18.50 -0.26
N ARG A 1088 30.66 -18.38 -0.19
CA ARG A 1088 29.95 -18.55 1.08
C ARG A 1088 29.93 -20.06 1.28
N ALA A 1089 30.38 -20.51 2.45
CA ALA A 1089 30.04 -21.85 2.88
C ALA A 1089 28.51 -21.96 2.79
N VAL A 1090 28.01 -22.90 1.99
CA VAL A 1090 26.58 -23.20 1.92
C VAL A 1090 26.17 -23.53 3.35
N GLY A 1091 25.33 -22.69 3.93
CA GLY A 1091 24.82 -22.93 5.28
C GLY A 1091 23.86 -24.09 5.19
N GLN A 1092 24.31 -25.29 5.59
CA GLN A 1092 23.45 -26.48 5.69
C GLN A 1092 22.24 -26.13 6.55
N SER A 1093 21.06 -26.19 5.95
CA SER A 1093 19.80 -25.76 6.58
C SER A 1093 19.09 -26.90 7.29
N THR A 1094 19.31 -28.14 6.86
CA THR A 1094 18.72 -29.37 7.38
C THR A 1094 19.81 -30.29 7.95
N GLY A 1095 19.72 -30.61 9.25
CA GLY A 1095 20.85 -31.12 10.05
C GLY A 1095 21.33 -32.57 9.81
N ARG A 1096 21.12 -33.16 8.62
CA ARG A 1096 21.46 -34.57 8.34
C ARG A 1096 22.68 -34.80 7.46
N ALA A 1097 23.00 -33.90 6.53
CA ALA A 1097 24.28 -33.94 5.82
C ALA A 1097 25.39 -33.53 6.80
N GLY A 1098 26.25 -34.47 7.20
CA GLY A 1098 27.17 -34.28 8.33
C GLY A 1098 27.95 -32.95 8.32
N GLN A 1099 28.05 -32.30 9.49
CA GLN A 1099 28.76 -31.03 9.67
C GLN A 1099 30.24 -31.14 9.26
N GLU A 1100 30.64 -30.45 8.19
CA GLU A 1100 32.04 -30.03 8.05
C GLU A 1100 32.27 -28.82 8.97
N PHE A 1101 32.67 -29.09 10.21
CA PHE A 1101 33.13 -28.04 11.12
C PHE A 1101 34.26 -27.23 10.45
N PRO A 1102 34.26 -25.88 10.57
CA PRO A 1102 35.39 -25.05 10.16
C PRO A 1102 36.70 -25.60 10.71
N GLU A 1103 37.82 -25.46 9.98
CA GLU A 1103 39.13 -25.98 10.42
C GLU A 1103 39.47 -25.52 11.84
N GLU A 1104 39.08 -24.31 12.23
CA GLU A 1104 39.26 -23.78 13.58
C GLU A 1104 38.52 -24.58 14.66
N PHE A 1105 37.30 -25.05 14.38
CA PHE A 1105 36.51 -25.89 15.28
C PHE A 1105 37.01 -27.34 15.32
N ARG A 1106 37.45 -27.90 14.19
CA ARG A 1106 38.10 -29.23 14.17
C ARG A 1106 39.41 -29.21 14.94
N THR A 1107 40.23 -28.18 14.72
CA THR A 1107 41.49 -27.98 15.45
C THR A 1107 41.21 -27.75 16.93
N GLY A 1108 40.13 -27.04 17.28
CA GLY A 1108 39.66 -26.87 18.65
C GLY A 1108 39.18 -28.16 19.31
N LEU A 1109 38.42 -28.99 18.59
CA LEU A 1109 37.95 -30.31 19.06
C LEU A 1109 39.09 -31.31 19.17
N ASP A 1110 40.00 -31.37 18.19
CA ASP A 1110 41.20 -32.20 18.25
C ASP A 1110 42.12 -31.73 19.38
N ALA A 1111 42.25 -30.43 19.61
CA ALA A 1111 43.00 -29.90 20.76
C ALA A 1111 42.30 -30.24 22.10
N TYR A 1112 40.97 -30.19 22.14
CA TYR A 1112 40.18 -30.56 23.31
C TYR A 1112 40.28 -32.06 23.62
N PHE A 1113 40.14 -32.95 22.62
CA PHE A 1113 40.29 -34.39 22.79
C PHE A 1113 41.73 -34.80 23.09
N ASN A 1114 42.74 -34.17 22.48
CA ASN A 1114 44.14 -34.38 22.85
C ASN A 1114 44.44 -33.87 24.27
N ALA A 1115 43.76 -32.82 24.75
CA ALA A 1115 43.87 -32.36 26.13
C ALA A 1115 43.18 -33.35 27.09
N LEU A 1116 42.02 -33.89 26.70
CA LEU A 1116 41.28 -34.88 27.49
C LEU A 1116 42.03 -36.23 27.58
N GLU A 1117 42.67 -36.68 26.50
CA GLU A 1117 43.53 -37.86 26.49
C GLU A 1117 44.82 -37.65 27.28
N LYS A 1118 45.37 -36.42 27.29
CA LYS A 1118 46.51 -36.05 28.15
C LYS A 1118 46.15 -36.00 29.63
N GLU A 1119 44.94 -35.58 30.00
CA GLU A 1119 44.47 -35.59 31.38
C GLU A 1119 44.00 -36.99 31.83
N GLY A 1120 43.44 -37.80 30.92
CA GLY A 1120 43.07 -39.19 31.17
C GLY A 1120 44.26 -40.14 31.36
N GLY A 1121 45.44 -39.80 30.82
CA GLY A 1121 46.68 -40.56 30.98
C GLY A 1121 47.43 -40.33 32.31
N ALA A 1122 46.98 -39.39 33.15
CA ALA A 1122 47.56 -39.11 34.47
C ALA A 1122 46.83 -39.80 35.63
N ALA A 1123 45.84 -40.66 35.31
CA ALA A 1123 45.16 -41.54 36.25
C ALA A 1123 45.28 -43.01 35.81
N GLN A 1124 46.52 -43.49 35.67
CA GLN A 1124 46.92 -44.90 35.84
C GLN A 1124 48.23 -44.98 36.61
#